data_AF-A0A2E7IRT9-F1
#
_entry.id   AF-A0A2E7IRT9-F1
#
_cell.length_a   1.000
_cell.length_b   1.000
_cell.length_c   1.000
_cell.angle_alpha   90.00
_cell.angle_beta   90.00
_cell.angle_gamma   90.00
#
_symmetry.space_group_name_H-M   'P 1'
#
loop_
_entity.id
_entity.type
_entity.pdbx_description
1 polymer ?
#
loop_
_entity_poly.entity_id
_entity_poly.type
_entity_poly.pdbx_seq_one_letter_code
_entity_poly.pdbx_strand_id
1 'polypeptide(L)'
;MIQHGFQGTMRFRVCVIALVAMCVSACDSSDSGSNPLAATPIPTDQPADVTASYADAFRLLRQATFGPDESSLQRARALGIERWIDEQIVMPSAYTSNSDGRLSHLQMLEQMATTVEPGLDWFRDSSEGGAYFFGDVSGFTDVYQTSVWFANALDAPDQLRQRVAYALSQIMVVSHSEFPLERRAEALAHYYDILAKHAFGNFRDLISEVSRSPAMGIYLSHQGNRKGNPSRNTLPDENFARELMQLFTIGLYELNLDGSGKTDSQGNLIPSYNQTDIEELSRVMTGWDLQFNDRYGASNQTQGSFVHFMEFNDEEHDFEAKQVLGADIPAGLTAGRDLELALDILFRHGNTAPFISKHLIQRLVTSNPSEHYVERVARVFVDNGEGVRGDLGAVVRAILLDEEARSVDTALTARFGKASEPLLAYTSLLRAFDVQPLDGWSKGVNSEEGETPVPVTGLYYFRAERELGQGALRSPSVFNFYSPDFVPQDDFYNNGVGGQPLVLPEMQLRTPQNIAGYQKLLLLHERLLERNDLIRRFGSVEAFVAQKSSWDNTQAIALVDFTPLLHAFEQALEGDQNGDFLTINSSIRNEQGQFPKEAAISRLIDVLELTLTGNQTVDAASRQQMIEYFKSDSYYNQKNLSKVDEAYRVVAGLVQYLALSPYFLAQQ
;
A
#
# COMPACT_ATOMS: atom_id res chain seq x y z
N MET A 1 -36.39 33.41 20.40
CA MET A 1 -37.41 34.26 21.06
C MET A 1 -37.21 35.68 20.52
N ILE A 2 -38.19 36.22 19.77
CA ILE A 2 -38.39 37.67 19.43
C ILE A 2 -37.29 38.30 18.54
N GLN A 3 -37.52 38.46 17.21
CA GLN A 3 -38.03 39.68 16.50
C GLN A 3 -37.06 40.87 16.53
N HIS A 4 -36.79 41.69 15.50
CA HIS A 4 -37.31 42.05 14.17
C HIS A 4 -36.08 42.67 13.41
N GLY A 5 -35.89 42.65 12.08
CA GLY A 5 -36.77 42.97 10.95
C GLY A 5 -36.31 44.30 10.30
N PHE A 6 -35.99 44.33 8.99
CA PHE A 6 -36.49 45.32 8.01
C PHE A 6 -35.93 45.13 6.58
N GLN A 7 -36.87 44.94 5.64
CA GLN A 7 -36.99 45.43 4.25
C GLN A 7 -35.93 45.22 3.15
N GLY A 8 -36.41 44.79 1.97
CA GLY A 8 -35.90 45.28 0.68
C GLY A 8 -35.93 44.34 -0.55
N THR A 9 -37.11 44.02 -1.09
CA THR A 9 -37.47 43.73 -2.52
C THR A 9 -36.46 43.11 -3.51
N MET A 10 -36.80 41.96 -4.14
CA MET A 10 -36.88 41.80 -5.61
C MET A 10 -37.48 40.46 -6.12
N ARG A 11 -38.53 40.60 -6.93
CA ARG A 11 -39.07 39.82 -8.07
C ARG A 11 -38.58 38.36 -8.35
N PHE A 12 -39.55 37.43 -8.36
CA PHE A 12 -39.59 36.13 -9.07
C PHE A 12 -41.11 35.85 -9.29
N ARG A 13 -41.67 35.19 -10.32
CA ARG A 13 -41.21 34.32 -11.41
C ARG A 13 -42.39 34.25 -12.41
N VAL A 14 -42.15 34.28 -13.72
CA VAL A 14 -43.17 34.09 -14.76
C VAL A 14 -43.26 32.60 -15.09
N CYS A 15 -44.48 32.04 -15.11
CA CYS A 15 -44.82 30.74 -15.69
C CYS A 15 -45.20 30.92 -17.16
N VAL A 16 -44.67 30.09 -18.07
CA VAL A 16 -45.31 29.76 -19.36
C VAL A 16 -45.00 28.30 -19.77
N ILE A 17 -46.06 27.67 -20.28
CA ILE A 17 -46.29 26.31 -20.79
C ILE A 17 -45.80 26.12 -22.24
N ALA A 18 -45.35 24.91 -22.62
CA ALA A 18 -45.54 24.32 -23.97
C ALA A 18 -45.31 22.79 -23.90
N LEU A 19 -46.29 21.88 -24.06
CA LEU A 19 -47.01 21.37 -25.24
C LEU A 19 -46.21 20.46 -26.21
N VAL A 20 -46.34 19.15 -25.94
CA VAL A 20 -46.58 17.96 -26.80
C VAL A 20 -46.15 17.98 -28.28
N ALA A 21 -45.39 16.95 -28.67
CA ALA A 21 -45.56 16.25 -29.94
C ALA A 21 -45.31 14.73 -29.76
N MET A 22 -46.33 13.92 -30.05
CA MET A 22 -46.29 12.46 -30.13
C MET A 22 -45.78 12.02 -31.50
N CYS A 23 -44.97 10.97 -31.55
CA CYS A 23 -45.00 9.99 -32.63
C CYS A 23 -44.88 8.58 -32.03
N VAL A 24 -45.94 7.79 -32.25
CA VAL A 24 -46.04 6.38 -31.92
C VAL A 24 -45.52 5.58 -33.11
N SER A 25 -44.64 4.61 -32.86
CA SER A 25 -44.64 3.35 -33.59
C SER A 25 -44.10 2.26 -32.66
N ALA A 26 -45.03 1.45 -32.16
CA ALA A 26 -44.77 0.21 -31.48
C ALA A 26 -44.34 -0.87 -32.50
N CYS A 27 -43.36 -1.68 -32.13
CA CYS A 27 -43.41 -3.11 -32.37
C CYS A 27 -42.78 -3.79 -31.15
N ASP A 28 -43.58 -4.71 -30.63
CA ASP A 28 -43.50 -5.42 -29.36
C ASP A 28 -42.83 -6.78 -29.60
N SER A 29 -41.86 -7.14 -28.75
CA SER A 29 -41.66 -8.52 -28.28
C SER A 29 -40.62 -8.55 -27.16
N SER A 30 -41.16 -8.66 -25.95
CA SER A 30 -40.57 -9.15 -24.69
C SER A 30 -39.31 -10.03 -24.78
N ASP A 31 -38.28 -9.68 -24.00
CA ASP A 31 -37.83 -10.56 -22.91
C ASP A 31 -37.04 -9.81 -21.81
N SER A 32 -37.08 -10.38 -20.61
CA SER A 32 -36.77 -9.85 -19.29
C SER A 32 -35.31 -9.51 -18.94
N GLY A 33 -35.10 -8.54 -18.01
CA GLY A 33 -33.93 -8.50 -17.11
C GLY A 33 -33.15 -7.18 -17.07
N SER A 34 -33.34 -6.39 -16.01
CA SER A 34 -32.83 -5.03 -15.82
C SER A 34 -31.34 -4.91 -15.47
N ASN A 35 -30.59 -4.35 -16.43
CA ASN A 35 -29.60 -3.26 -16.41
C ASN A 35 -28.73 -2.93 -15.16
N PRO A 36 -27.39 -2.83 -15.32
CA PRO A 36 -26.47 -2.17 -14.39
C PRO A 36 -26.50 -0.63 -14.53
N LEU A 37 -26.22 0.08 -13.44
CA LEU A 37 -26.26 1.55 -13.37
C LEU A 37 -25.09 2.21 -14.12
N ALA A 38 -25.45 2.76 -15.28
CA ALA A 38 -24.92 3.87 -16.07
C ALA A 38 -23.64 4.61 -15.58
N ALA A 39 -22.57 4.46 -16.37
CA ALA A 39 -21.46 5.40 -16.46
C ALA A 39 -21.86 6.65 -17.27
N THR A 40 -21.39 7.82 -16.83
CA THR A 40 -21.48 9.09 -17.57
C THR A 40 -20.64 9.05 -18.87
N PRO A 41 -21.08 9.70 -19.96
CA PRO A 41 -20.36 9.66 -21.23
C PRO A 41 -19.18 10.65 -21.22
N ILE A 42 -17.96 10.13 -21.40
CA ILE A 42 -16.74 10.91 -21.67
C ILE A 42 -16.75 11.33 -23.16
N PRO A 43 -16.36 12.57 -23.52
CA PRO A 43 -16.26 13.00 -24.92
C PRO A 43 -15.33 12.10 -25.74
N THR A 44 -15.86 11.58 -26.84
CA THR A 44 -15.18 10.71 -27.79
C THR A 44 -14.37 11.58 -28.76
N ASP A 45 -13.09 11.73 -28.46
CA ASP A 45 -12.07 12.03 -29.46
C ASP A 45 -10.91 11.04 -29.24
N GLN A 46 -11.13 9.79 -29.65
CA GLN A 46 -10.16 8.71 -29.59
C GLN A 46 -9.41 8.65 -30.93
N PRO A 47 -8.11 9.00 -30.99
CA PRO A 47 -7.26 8.47 -32.05
C PRO A 47 -7.21 6.96 -31.88
N ALA A 48 -7.36 6.23 -32.98
CA ALA A 48 -7.23 4.78 -32.99
C ALA A 48 -5.79 4.36 -32.59
N ASP A 49 -5.74 3.48 -31.59
CA ASP A 49 -4.87 2.31 -31.48
C ASP A 49 -3.40 2.51 -31.02
N VAL A 50 -3.21 2.53 -29.69
CA VAL A 50 -2.17 1.70 -29.06
C VAL A 50 -2.78 1.08 -27.80
N THR A 51 -3.45 -0.07 -27.92
CA THR A 51 -3.71 -0.89 -26.73
C THR A 51 -2.39 -1.36 -26.15
N ALA A 52 -2.19 -1.28 -24.83
CA ALA A 52 -0.98 -1.82 -24.23
C ALA A 52 -0.95 -3.35 -24.39
N SER A 53 0.25 -3.89 -24.62
CA SER A 53 0.44 -5.35 -24.60
C SER A 53 0.09 -5.89 -23.20
N TYR A 54 -0.28 -7.18 -23.13
CA TYR A 54 -0.57 -7.81 -21.84
C TYR A 54 0.62 -7.70 -20.88
N ALA A 55 1.83 -7.99 -21.36
CA ALA A 55 3.05 -7.92 -20.57
C ALA A 55 3.36 -6.49 -20.07
N ASP A 56 3.13 -5.46 -20.90
CA ASP A 56 3.36 -4.07 -20.49
C ASP A 56 2.35 -3.60 -19.45
N ALA A 57 1.07 -3.93 -19.63
CA ALA A 57 0.03 -3.63 -18.66
C ALA A 57 0.30 -4.35 -17.32
N PHE A 58 0.68 -5.63 -17.39
CA PHE A 58 1.03 -6.41 -16.21
C PHE A 58 2.24 -5.83 -15.46
N ARG A 59 3.31 -5.50 -16.19
CA ARG A 59 4.51 -4.86 -15.62
C ARG A 59 4.19 -3.52 -14.98
N LEU A 60 3.40 -2.67 -15.65
CA LEU A 60 2.91 -1.41 -15.07
C LEU A 60 2.20 -1.67 -13.75
N LEU A 61 1.21 -2.57 -13.75
CA LEU A 61 0.38 -2.81 -12.57
C LEU A 61 1.18 -3.40 -11.41
N ARG A 62 2.19 -4.24 -11.65
CA ARG A 62 3.12 -4.70 -10.60
C ARG A 62 3.90 -3.55 -9.95
N GLN A 63 4.23 -2.51 -10.71
CA GLN A 63 4.98 -1.35 -10.21
C GLN A 63 4.06 -0.29 -9.57
N ALA A 64 2.85 -0.14 -10.12
CA ALA A 64 1.92 0.94 -9.84
C ALA A 64 0.78 0.57 -8.87
N THR A 65 0.60 -0.71 -8.53
CA THR A 65 -0.48 -1.18 -7.65
C THR A 65 0.05 -2.16 -6.62
N PHE A 66 -0.83 -2.74 -5.79
CA PHE A 66 -0.50 -3.87 -4.93
C PHE A 66 -0.49 -5.22 -5.67
N GLY A 67 -0.74 -5.22 -6.97
CA GLY A 67 -0.65 -6.37 -7.85
C GLY A 67 -1.75 -6.36 -8.91
N PRO A 68 -1.53 -6.95 -10.09
CA PRO A 68 -2.54 -6.99 -11.13
C PRO A 68 -3.74 -7.86 -10.74
N ASP A 69 -4.93 -7.39 -11.06
CA ASP A 69 -6.16 -8.19 -11.13
C ASP A 69 -6.73 -8.10 -12.55
N GLU A 70 -7.70 -8.95 -12.87
CA GLU A 70 -8.26 -9.02 -14.23
C GLU A 70 -8.87 -7.68 -14.69
N SER A 71 -9.55 -6.97 -13.80
CA SER A 71 -10.23 -5.70 -14.14
C SER A 71 -9.22 -4.58 -14.39
N SER A 72 -8.18 -4.47 -13.56
CA SER A 72 -7.13 -3.47 -13.71
C SER A 72 -6.27 -3.75 -14.95
N LEU A 73 -5.99 -5.02 -15.26
CA LEU A 73 -5.32 -5.44 -16.48
C LEU A 73 -6.11 -5.05 -17.73
N GLN A 74 -7.40 -5.38 -17.78
CA GLN A 74 -8.27 -5.01 -18.90
C GLN A 74 -8.33 -3.50 -19.08
N ARG A 75 -8.44 -2.74 -17.98
CA ARG A 75 -8.47 -1.28 -18.01
C ARG A 75 -7.17 -0.68 -18.53
N ALA A 76 -6.02 -1.12 -18.02
CA ALA A 76 -4.70 -0.64 -18.44
C ALA A 76 -4.43 -0.96 -19.92
N ARG A 77 -4.85 -2.13 -20.40
CA ARG A 77 -4.75 -2.49 -21.82
C ARG A 77 -5.63 -1.62 -22.72
N ALA A 78 -6.87 -1.37 -22.29
CA ALA A 78 -7.83 -0.58 -23.05
C ALA A 78 -7.44 0.90 -23.14
N LEU A 79 -6.88 1.47 -22.07
CA LEU A 79 -6.44 2.87 -22.06
C LEU A 79 -5.04 3.10 -22.64
N GLY A 80 -4.17 2.10 -22.53
CA GLY A 80 -2.74 2.28 -22.67
C GLY A 80 -2.09 2.77 -21.37
N ILE A 81 -0.76 2.61 -21.28
CA ILE A 81 0.03 2.85 -20.06
C ILE A 81 -0.11 4.28 -19.55
N GLU A 82 0.13 5.27 -20.41
CA GLU A 82 0.14 6.70 -20.05
C GLU A 82 -1.24 7.17 -19.58
N ARG A 83 -2.29 6.86 -20.34
CA ARG A 83 -3.66 7.26 -19.97
C ARG A 83 -4.17 6.57 -18.72
N TRP A 84 -3.74 5.33 -18.45
CA TRP A 84 -4.07 4.66 -17.19
C TRP A 84 -3.42 5.36 -15.99
N ILE A 85 -2.14 5.77 -16.11
CA ILE A 85 -1.46 6.53 -15.06
C ILE A 85 -2.17 7.88 -14.84
N ASP A 86 -2.48 8.58 -15.92
CA ASP A 86 -3.17 9.87 -15.86
C ASP A 86 -4.56 9.73 -15.22
N GLU A 87 -5.32 8.68 -15.56
CA GLU A 87 -6.60 8.37 -14.91
C GLU A 87 -6.43 8.16 -13.40
N GLN A 88 -5.43 7.39 -12.98
CA GLN A 88 -5.20 7.09 -11.57
C GLN A 88 -4.76 8.32 -10.76
N ILE A 89 -3.96 9.23 -11.35
CA ILE A 89 -3.50 10.44 -10.68
C ILE A 89 -4.66 11.40 -10.39
N VAL A 90 -5.57 11.57 -11.36
CA VAL A 90 -6.71 12.49 -11.22
C VAL A 90 -7.97 11.85 -10.63
N MET A 91 -7.92 10.55 -10.33
CA MET A 91 -9.04 9.82 -9.77
C MET A 91 -9.47 10.44 -8.42
N PRO A 92 -10.76 10.76 -8.25
CA PRO A 92 -11.30 11.16 -6.97
C PRO A 92 -11.04 10.10 -5.89
N SER A 93 -10.71 10.58 -4.70
CA SER A 93 -10.43 9.75 -3.54
C SER A 93 -11.01 10.38 -2.28
N ALA A 94 -11.02 9.62 -1.18
CA ALA A 94 -11.39 10.10 0.14
C ALA A 94 -10.63 11.35 0.60
N TYR A 95 -9.50 11.67 -0.05
CA TYR A 95 -8.61 12.78 0.28
C TYR A 95 -8.78 14.01 -0.61
N THR A 96 -9.48 13.86 -1.72
CA THR A 96 -9.62 14.89 -2.76
C THR A 96 -11.08 15.27 -3.03
N SER A 97 -12.03 14.41 -2.62
CA SER A 97 -13.46 14.63 -2.80
C SER A 97 -14.25 14.00 -1.66
N ASN A 98 -15.17 14.77 -1.07
CA ASN A 98 -16.12 14.26 -0.07
C ASN A 98 -17.44 13.78 -0.71
N SER A 99 -17.55 13.81 -2.05
CA SER A 99 -18.82 13.62 -2.77
C SER A 99 -19.03 12.21 -3.31
N ASP A 100 -18.01 11.36 -3.29
CA ASP A 100 -18.05 9.98 -3.80
C ASP A 100 -18.31 8.93 -2.72
N GLY A 101 -18.45 9.35 -1.45
CA GLY A 101 -18.71 8.47 -0.31
C GLY A 101 -17.51 7.61 0.09
N ARG A 102 -16.31 7.85 -0.46
CA ARG A 102 -15.09 7.15 -0.06
C ARG A 102 -14.65 7.62 1.32
N LEU A 103 -14.24 6.68 2.16
CA LEU A 103 -13.77 6.96 3.51
C LEU A 103 -12.23 6.91 3.54
N SER A 104 -11.64 7.78 4.36
CA SER A 104 -10.21 7.73 4.67
C SER A 104 -9.87 6.51 5.52
N HIS A 105 -8.59 6.18 5.71
CA HIS A 105 -8.19 5.07 6.59
C HIS A 105 -8.66 5.31 8.02
N LEU A 106 -8.56 6.54 8.54
CA LEU A 106 -9.10 6.88 9.85
C LEU A 106 -10.62 6.67 9.90
N GLN A 107 -11.37 7.17 8.92
CA GLN A 107 -12.83 7.03 8.88
C GLN A 107 -13.28 5.56 8.75
N MET A 108 -12.57 4.76 7.95
CA MET A 108 -12.81 3.32 7.84
C MET A 108 -12.51 2.59 9.17
N LEU A 109 -11.44 2.98 9.86
CA LEU A 109 -11.10 2.46 11.19
C LEU A 109 -12.20 2.78 12.20
N GLU A 110 -12.64 4.03 12.25
CA GLU A 110 -13.75 4.49 13.11
C GLU A 110 -15.03 3.69 12.83
N GLN A 111 -15.40 3.54 11.56
CA GLN A 111 -16.58 2.80 11.14
C GLN A 111 -16.47 1.32 11.54
N MET A 112 -15.31 0.69 11.32
CA MET A 112 -15.08 -0.72 11.66
C MET A 112 -15.13 -0.93 13.18
N ALA A 113 -14.44 -0.10 13.95
CA ALA A 113 -14.38 -0.18 15.40
C ALA A 113 -15.78 -0.02 16.03
N THR A 114 -16.54 0.99 15.61
CA THR A 114 -17.89 1.25 16.13
C THR A 114 -18.93 0.23 15.68
N THR A 115 -18.74 -0.39 14.52
CA THR A 115 -19.62 -1.47 14.03
C THR A 115 -19.36 -2.80 14.74
N VAL A 116 -18.08 -3.16 14.92
CA VAL A 116 -17.69 -4.44 15.53
C VAL A 116 -17.84 -4.40 17.05
N GLU A 117 -17.58 -3.25 17.69
CA GLU A 117 -17.64 -3.07 19.15
C GLU A 117 -18.52 -1.86 19.53
N PRO A 118 -19.83 -1.87 19.26
CA PRO A 118 -20.72 -0.73 19.48
C PRO A 118 -20.94 -0.37 20.97
N GLY A 119 -20.53 -1.25 21.89
CA GLY A 119 -20.65 -1.03 23.33
C GLY A 119 -19.49 -0.24 23.96
N LEU A 120 -18.40 0.00 23.21
CA LEU A 120 -17.23 0.73 23.71
C LEU A 120 -17.33 2.23 23.44
N ASP A 121 -16.78 3.02 24.37
CA ASP A 121 -16.73 4.48 24.26
C ASP A 121 -15.52 4.93 23.43
N TRP A 122 -15.67 4.89 22.11
CA TRP A 122 -14.60 5.16 21.15
C TRP A 122 -14.20 6.62 21.03
N PHE A 123 -14.94 7.55 21.63
CA PHE A 123 -14.74 8.98 21.44
C PHE A 123 -14.56 9.70 22.77
N ARG A 124 -13.56 10.59 22.84
CA ARG A 124 -13.36 11.45 24.01
C ARG A 124 -13.74 12.88 23.70
N ASP A 125 -14.47 13.50 24.62
CA ASP A 125 -14.77 14.93 24.56
C ASP A 125 -13.49 15.75 24.76
N SER A 126 -13.26 16.70 23.85
CA SER A 126 -12.23 17.72 24.00
C SER A 126 -12.73 18.87 24.88
N SER A 127 -11.78 19.53 25.56
CA SER A 127 -12.04 20.75 26.34
C SER A 127 -12.46 21.94 25.48
N GLU A 128 -12.14 21.93 24.19
CA GLU A 128 -12.42 23.01 23.23
C GLU A 128 -13.75 22.84 22.46
N GLY A 129 -14.44 21.73 22.67
CA GLY A 129 -15.75 21.44 22.08
C GLY A 129 -15.63 20.53 20.86
N GLY A 130 -16.07 19.28 21.01
CA GLY A 130 -16.04 18.25 19.97
C GLY A 130 -15.40 16.96 20.50
N ALA A 131 -15.80 15.81 19.97
CA ALA A 131 -15.23 14.52 20.37
C ALA A 131 -14.25 14.02 19.30
N TYR A 132 -13.18 13.35 19.72
CA TYR A 132 -12.21 12.75 18.81
C TYR A 132 -12.06 11.25 19.09
N PHE A 133 -11.77 10.49 18.04
CA PHE A 133 -11.59 9.05 18.16
C PHE A 133 -10.38 8.70 19.02
N PHE A 134 -10.58 7.79 19.96
CA PHE A 134 -9.62 7.44 20.99
C PHE A 134 -9.45 5.91 21.03
N GLY A 135 -8.42 5.41 20.35
CA GLY A 135 -8.27 3.98 20.03
C GLY A 135 -7.77 3.09 21.16
N ASP A 136 -7.40 3.63 22.31
CA ASP A 136 -6.87 2.85 23.45
C ASP A 136 -7.96 2.07 24.24
N VAL A 137 -9.22 2.09 23.79
CA VAL A 137 -10.32 1.40 24.47
C VAL A 137 -10.43 -0.09 24.16
N SER A 138 -9.74 -0.58 23.12
CA SER A 138 -9.77 -2.00 22.72
C SER A 138 -8.37 -2.49 22.34
N GLY A 139 -8.07 -3.75 22.68
CA GLY A 139 -6.87 -4.44 22.23
C GLY A 139 -6.94 -4.98 20.79
N PHE A 140 -7.98 -4.64 20.03
CA PHE A 140 -8.20 -5.10 18.65
C PHE A 140 -8.01 -3.98 17.61
N THR A 141 -7.64 -2.78 18.03
CA THR A 141 -7.51 -1.62 17.14
C THR A 141 -6.41 -1.77 16.11
N ASP A 142 -5.34 -2.48 16.45
CA ASP A 142 -4.27 -2.88 15.53
C ASP A 142 -4.80 -3.76 14.38
N VAL A 143 -5.69 -4.69 14.69
CA VAL A 143 -6.37 -5.55 13.71
C VAL A 143 -7.25 -4.72 12.80
N TYR A 144 -8.04 -3.80 13.34
CA TYR A 144 -8.89 -2.93 12.53
C TYR A 144 -8.06 -2.04 11.60
N GLN A 145 -7.00 -1.40 12.09
CA GLN A 145 -6.13 -0.57 11.26
C GLN A 145 -5.44 -1.38 10.16
N THR A 146 -4.99 -2.60 10.47
CA THR A 146 -4.39 -3.51 9.48
C THR A 146 -5.43 -3.95 8.44
N SER A 147 -6.65 -4.26 8.88
CA SER A 147 -7.76 -4.63 7.99
C SER A 147 -8.10 -3.50 7.02
N VAL A 148 -8.16 -2.26 7.49
CA VAL A 148 -8.42 -1.08 6.66
C VAL A 148 -7.32 -0.89 5.61
N TRP A 149 -6.06 -1.11 5.98
CA TRP A 149 -4.97 -1.07 5.03
C TRP A 149 -5.13 -2.15 3.95
N PHE A 150 -5.45 -3.39 4.33
CA PHE A 150 -5.70 -4.47 3.37
C PHE A 150 -6.91 -4.20 2.48
N ALA A 151 -8.02 -3.70 3.01
CA ALA A 151 -9.18 -3.32 2.21
C ALA A 151 -8.80 -2.30 1.12
N ASN A 152 -7.97 -1.30 1.44
CA ASN A 152 -7.49 -0.38 0.42
C ASN A 152 -6.49 -1.02 -0.55
N ALA A 153 -5.57 -1.85 -0.05
CA ALA A 153 -4.60 -2.55 -0.89
C ALA A 153 -5.27 -3.52 -1.88
N LEU A 154 -6.37 -4.17 -1.48
CA LEU A 154 -7.07 -5.18 -2.28
C LEU A 154 -8.19 -4.58 -3.14
N ASP A 155 -8.93 -3.58 -2.65
CA ASP A 155 -10.21 -3.19 -3.27
C ASP A 155 -10.29 -1.72 -3.70
N ALA A 156 -9.35 -0.85 -3.28
CA ALA A 156 -9.46 0.57 -3.62
C ALA A 156 -9.29 0.80 -5.14
N PRO A 157 -10.16 1.57 -5.82
CA PRO A 157 -9.99 1.91 -7.23
C PRO A 157 -8.80 2.83 -7.53
N ASP A 158 -8.37 3.66 -6.57
CA ASP A 158 -7.21 4.56 -6.68
C ASP A 158 -5.90 3.85 -6.28
N GLN A 159 -5.65 2.66 -6.85
CA GLN A 159 -4.53 1.78 -6.53
C GLN A 159 -3.17 2.50 -6.57
N LEU A 160 -2.94 3.38 -7.55
CA LEU A 160 -1.67 4.11 -7.62
C LEU A 160 -1.47 5.02 -6.42
N ARG A 161 -2.53 5.67 -5.92
CA ARG A 161 -2.47 6.53 -4.74
C ARG A 161 -2.05 5.73 -3.51
N GLN A 162 -2.70 4.59 -3.29
CA GLN A 162 -2.40 3.71 -2.16
C GLN A 162 -0.99 3.12 -2.27
N ARG A 163 -0.55 2.75 -3.48
CA ARG A 163 0.79 2.21 -3.72
C ARG A 163 1.89 3.24 -3.48
N VAL A 164 1.66 4.51 -3.85
CA VAL A 164 2.57 5.62 -3.56
C VAL A 164 2.54 5.98 -2.08
N ALA A 165 1.38 5.98 -1.41
CA ALA A 165 1.29 6.17 0.04
C ALA A 165 2.12 5.12 0.79
N TYR A 166 2.08 3.86 0.36
CA TYR A 166 2.94 2.81 0.91
C TYR A 166 4.43 3.06 0.66
N ALA A 167 4.80 3.51 -0.55
CA ALA A 167 6.19 3.89 -0.84
C ALA A 167 6.66 5.06 0.05
N LEU A 168 5.82 6.07 0.27
CA LEU A 168 6.10 7.19 1.16
C LEU A 168 6.20 6.74 2.62
N SER A 169 5.41 5.76 3.07
CA SER A 169 5.50 5.21 4.43
C SER A 169 6.84 4.51 4.71
N GLN A 170 7.54 4.12 3.65
CA GLN A 170 8.87 3.52 3.67
C GLN A 170 10.01 4.55 3.52
N ILE A 171 9.68 5.82 3.32
CA ILE A 171 10.62 6.95 3.29
C ILE A 171 10.44 7.76 4.57
N MET A 172 9.20 8.17 4.86
CA MET A 172 8.78 8.92 6.04
C MET A 172 8.30 7.92 7.10
N VAL A 173 9.24 7.21 7.72
CA VAL A 173 8.94 6.05 8.56
C VAL A 173 8.34 6.45 9.90
N VAL A 174 7.18 5.86 10.21
CA VAL A 174 6.66 5.71 11.58
C VAL A 174 6.28 4.24 11.79
N SER A 175 6.17 3.81 13.04
CA SER A 175 5.81 2.43 13.36
C SER A 175 4.97 2.32 14.62
N HIS A 176 4.07 1.34 14.63
CA HIS A 176 3.38 0.89 15.83
C HIS A 176 4.33 0.43 16.95
N SER A 177 5.60 0.14 16.65
CA SER A 177 6.55 -0.43 17.60
C SER A 177 7.05 0.58 18.64
N GLU A 178 6.80 1.87 18.42
CA GLU A 178 7.15 2.92 19.38
C GLU A 178 6.00 3.16 20.35
N PHE A 179 6.28 3.19 21.65
CA PHE A 179 5.27 3.45 22.67
C PHE A 179 4.81 4.93 22.63
N PRO A 180 3.50 5.25 22.71
CA PRO A 180 2.34 4.36 22.88
C PRO A 180 1.60 3.98 21.58
N LEU A 181 2.24 4.08 20.40
CA LEU A 181 1.58 3.87 19.10
C LEU A 181 1.02 2.46 18.91
N GLU A 182 1.49 1.47 19.66
CA GLU A 182 0.96 0.10 19.62
C GLU A 182 -0.49 0.00 20.10
N ARG A 183 -0.95 0.97 20.91
CA ARG A 183 -2.32 1.10 21.40
C ARG A 183 -3.12 2.21 20.72
N ARG A 184 -2.48 2.95 19.80
CA ARG A 184 -3.05 4.16 19.18
C ARG A 184 -3.15 3.98 17.67
N ALA A 185 -3.90 2.96 17.24
CA ALA A 185 -4.02 2.59 15.83
C ALA A 185 -4.60 3.73 14.97
N GLU A 186 -5.40 4.63 15.56
CA GLU A 186 -5.91 5.82 14.91
C GLU A 186 -4.81 6.81 14.51
N ALA A 187 -3.72 6.85 15.27
CA ALA A 187 -2.55 7.67 14.94
C ALA A 187 -1.92 7.21 13.63
N LEU A 188 -1.83 5.88 13.46
CA LEU A 188 -1.25 5.24 12.28
C LEU A 188 -2.19 5.35 11.07
N ALA A 189 -3.51 5.21 11.27
CA ALA A 189 -4.50 5.43 10.22
C ALA A 189 -4.50 6.89 9.74
N HIS A 190 -4.50 7.85 10.67
CA HIS A 190 -4.39 9.27 10.36
C HIS A 190 -3.06 9.62 9.67
N TYR A 191 -1.94 9.03 10.13
CA TYR A 191 -0.66 9.21 9.45
C TYR A 191 -0.68 8.67 8.02
N TYR A 192 -1.28 7.50 7.79
CA TYR A 192 -1.43 6.96 6.44
C TYR A 192 -2.32 7.85 5.56
N ASP A 193 -3.35 8.48 6.13
CA ASP A 193 -4.19 9.45 5.43
C ASP A 193 -3.40 10.66 4.93
N ILE A 194 -2.44 11.16 5.72
CA ILE A 194 -1.51 12.23 5.28
C ILE A 194 -0.73 11.75 4.05
N LEU A 195 -0.16 10.53 4.09
CA LEU A 195 0.62 10.00 2.98
C LEU A 195 -0.21 9.80 1.72
N ALA A 196 -1.44 9.28 1.84
CA ALA A 196 -2.33 9.05 0.70
C ALA A 196 -2.89 10.34 0.11
N LYS A 197 -3.20 11.33 0.95
CA LYS A 197 -3.55 12.69 0.51
C LYS A 197 -2.45 13.31 -0.34
N HIS A 198 -1.20 13.21 0.11
CA HIS A 198 -0.05 13.81 -0.57
C HIS A 198 0.66 12.93 -1.59
N ALA A 199 0.16 11.72 -1.86
CA ALA A 199 0.74 10.82 -2.87
C ALA A 199 0.95 11.49 -4.24
N PHE A 200 0.06 12.41 -4.62
CA PHE A 200 0.18 13.25 -5.82
C PHE A 200 0.15 14.76 -5.51
N GLY A 201 0.43 15.11 -4.25
CA GLY A 201 0.44 16.49 -3.77
C GLY A 201 1.83 17.14 -3.93
N ASN A 202 2.07 18.20 -3.16
CA ASN A 202 3.40 18.81 -3.10
C ASN A 202 4.23 18.23 -1.96
N PHE A 203 5.49 17.87 -2.23
CA PHE A 203 6.41 17.33 -1.22
C PHE A 203 6.62 18.30 -0.05
N ARG A 204 6.58 19.62 -0.27
CA ARG A 204 6.71 20.62 0.80
C ARG A 204 5.51 20.57 1.77
N ASP A 205 4.32 20.31 1.26
CA ASP A 205 3.12 20.17 2.08
C ASP A 205 3.15 18.85 2.85
N LEU A 206 3.58 17.76 2.19
CA LEU A 206 3.80 16.46 2.83
C LEU A 206 4.71 16.57 4.04
N ILE A 207 5.93 17.11 3.89
CA ILE A 207 6.87 17.21 5.02
C ILE A 207 6.33 18.13 6.13
N SER A 208 5.49 19.11 5.79
CA SER A 208 4.84 19.97 6.78
C SER A 208 3.82 19.25 7.65
N GLU A 209 2.97 18.44 7.04
CA GLU A 209 1.96 17.66 7.77
C GLU A 209 2.61 16.49 8.51
N VAL A 210 3.64 15.85 7.94
CA VAL A 210 4.44 14.83 8.63
C VAL A 210 5.09 15.41 9.90
N SER A 211 5.78 16.55 9.80
CA SER A 211 6.44 17.20 10.96
C SER A 211 5.47 17.58 12.09
N ARG A 212 4.19 17.80 11.79
CA ARG A 212 3.17 18.18 12.78
C ARG A 212 2.28 17.01 13.19
N SER A 213 2.45 15.83 12.60
CA SER A 213 1.63 14.68 12.92
C SER A 213 2.00 14.10 14.31
N PRO A 214 1.02 13.73 15.15
CA PRO A 214 1.28 13.06 16.42
C PRO A 214 2.10 11.78 16.28
N ALA A 215 1.82 10.97 15.24
CA ALA A 215 2.56 9.73 15.01
C ALA A 215 4.06 9.99 14.82
N MET A 216 4.45 10.99 14.01
CA MET A 216 5.86 11.36 13.84
C MET A 216 6.44 12.00 15.11
N GLY A 217 5.64 12.87 15.77
CA GLY A 217 5.97 13.51 17.04
C GLY A 217 6.42 12.53 18.11
N ILE A 218 5.65 11.45 18.28
CA ILE A 218 5.96 10.35 19.19
C ILE A 218 7.14 9.54 18.65
N TYR A 219 7.10 9.14 17.37
CA TYR A 219 8.06 8.20 16.80
C TYR A 219 9.51 8.70 16.86
N LEU A 220 9.72 10.00 16.63
CA LEU A 220 11.04 10.63 16.65
C LEU A 220 11.20 11.65 17.77
N SER A 221 10.42 11.49 18.83
CA SER A 221 10.55 12.16 20.14
C SER A 221 10.60 13.68 20.12
N HIS A 222 10.05 14.34 19.08
CA HIS A 222 9.92 15.81 19.08
C HIS A 222 8.59 16.32 19.65
N GLN A 223 7.62 15.43 19.89
CA GLN A 223 6.49 15.74 20.76
C GLN A 223 7.00 16.01 22.18
N GLY A 224 6.62 17.15 22.75
CA GLY A 224 7.08 17.58 24.08
C GLY A 224 8.52 18.06 24.13
N ASN A 225 9.17 18.32 22.99
CA ASN A 225 10.56 18.78 22.95
C ASN A 225 10.68 20.20 23.54
N ARG A 226 11.67 20.42 24.41
CA ARG A 226 11.82 21.67 25.16
C ARG A 226 13.06 22.43 24.72
N LYS A 227 12.96 23.75 24.73
CA LYS A 227 14.12 24.63 24.61
C LYS A 227 15.20 24.28 25.62
N GLY A 228 16.44 24.54 25.23
CA GLY A 228 17.60 24.34 26.09
C GLY A 228 17.46 25.11 27.42
N ASN A 229 17.90 24.50 28.51
CA ASN A 229 17.98 25.16 29.81
C ASN A 229 19.40 25.04 30.37
N PRO A 230 20.23 26.09 30.22
CA PRO A 230 21.60 26.08 30.72
C PRO A 230 21.72 25.81 32.22
N SER A 231 20.76 26.26 33.03
CA SER A 231 20.79 26.02 34.48
C SER A 231 20.57 24.57 34.88
N ARG A 232 19.92 23.78 34.00
CA ARG A 232 19.67 22.35 34.19
C ARG A 232 20.56 21.47 33.31
N ASN A 233 21.43 22.08 32.49
CA ASN A 233 22.25 21.40 31.50
C ASN A 233 21.42 20.48 30.58
N THR A 234 20.26 20.97 30.12
CA THR A 234 19.40 20.26 29.16
C THR A 234 19.46 20.95 27.80
N LEU A 235 19.47 20.16 26.74
CA LEU A 235 19.41 20.58 25.34
C LEU A 235 18.11 20.06 24.70
N PRO A 236 17.65 20.67 23.59
CA PRO A 236 16.57 20.10 22.80
C PRO A 236 16.89 18.68 22.30
N ASP A 237 15.86 17.85 22.15
CA ASP A 237 15.97 16.53 21.51
C ASP A 237 16.30 16.70 20.01
N GLU A 238 17.36 16.04 19.57
CA GLU A 238 17.91 16.11 18.22
C GLU A 238 17.38 15.04 17.27
N ASN A 239 16.65 14.04 17.76
CA ASN A 239 16.31 12.84 16.99
C ASN A 239 15.53 13.18 15.71
N PHE A 240 14.39 13.87 15.83
CA PHE A 240 13.63 14.28 14.64
C PHE A 240 14.41 15.21 13.71
N ALA A 241 15.19 16.15 14.24
CA ALA A 241 15.99 17.06 13.42
C ALA A 241 17.03 16.31 12.57
N ARG A 242 17.70 15.33 13.17
CA ARG A 242 18.67 14.46 12.51
C ARG A 242 18.01 13.65 11.41
N GLU A 243 16.92 12.95 11.71
CA GLU A 243 16.29 12.06 10.73
C GLU A 243 15.51 12.81 9.64
N LEU A 244 14.98 14.00 9.95
CA LEU A 244 14.37 14.88 8.96
C LEU A 244 15.40 15.29 7.88
N MET A 245 16.64 15.57 8.27
CA MET A 245 17.73 15.83 7.31
C MET A 245 18.22 14.54 6.65
N GLN A 246 18.58 13.55 7.46
CA GLN A 246 19.32 12.36 7.04
C GLN A 246 18.48 11.38 6.23
N LEU A 247 17.26 11.06 6.66
CA LEU A 247 16.45 9.98 6.10
C LEU A 247 15.28 10.49 5.27
N PHE A 248 14.78 11.69 5.57
CA PHE A 248 13.53 12.17 4.98
C PHE A 248 13.72 13.22 3.88
N THR A 249 14.87 13.90 3.81
CA THR A 249 15.06 15.00 2.86
C THR A 249 16.39 14.96 2.11
N ILE A 250 17.52 15.21 2.78
CA ILE A 250 18.78 15.56 2.11
C ILE A 250 19.84 14.47 2.13
N GLY A 251 19.67 13.38 2.88
CA GLY A 251 20.66 12.30 2.94
C GLY A 251 21.92 12.69 3.72
N LEU A 252 22.88 11.77 3.81
CA LEU A 252 24.17 11.94 4.51
C LEU A 252 25.20 12.77 3.74
N TYR A 253 25.15 12.74 2.41
CA TYR A 253 26.18 13.30 1.54
C TYR A 253 25.55 14.18 0.47
N GLU A 254 26.24 15.24 0.06
CA GLU A 254 25.86 16.05 -1.09
C GLU A 254 25.74 15.20 -2.37
N LEU A 255 24.69 15.45 -3.15
CA LEU A 255 24.36 14.72 -4.36
C LEU A 255 24.42 15.64 -5.58
N ASN A 256 24.88 15.09 -6.71
CA ASN A 256 24.58 15.61 -8.03
C ASN A 256 23.09 15.33 -8.35
N LEU A 257 22.56 15.98 -9.39
CA LEU A 257 21.16 15.82 -9.78
C LEU A 257 20.83 14.40 -10.26
N ASP A 258 21.84 13.66 -10.73
CA ASP A 258 21.77 12.25 -11.10
C ASP A 258 21.82 11.28 -9.90
N GLY A 259 21.90 11.80 -8.68
CA GLY A 259 21.96 11.01 -7.45
C GLY A 259 23.34 10.43 -7.12
N SER A 260 24.37 10.68 -7.93
CA SER A 260 25.76 10.37 -7.58
C SER A 260 26.26 11.30 -6.47
N GLY A 261 27.14 10.78 -5.60
CA GLY A 261 27.70 11.55 -4.50
C GLY A 261 28.74 12.57 -4.99
N LYS A 262 28.66 13.82 -4.51
CA LYS A 262 29.71 14.80 -4.76
C LYS A 262 30.94 14.50 -3.94
N THR A 263 32.11 14.70 -4.55
CA THR A 263 33.39 14.51 -3.89
C THR A 263 34.18 15.82 -3.76
N ASP A 264 34.95 15.93 -2.69
CA ASP A 264 35.96 16.97 -2.54
C ASP A 264 37.13 16.78 -3.54
N SER A 265 38.14 17.65 -3.47
CA SER A 265 39.34 17.56 -4.31
C SER A 265 40.21 16.32 -4.07
N GLN A 266 39.92 15.56 -3.01
CA GLN A 266 40.61 14.35 -2.58
C GLN A 266 39.82 13.09 -2.93
N GLY A 267 38.61 13.23 -3.48
CA GLY A 267 37.74 12.10 -3.84
C GLY A 267 36.86 11.60 -2.69
N ASN A 268 36.81 12.28 -1.54
CA ASN A 268 35.92 11.90 -0.44
C ASN A 268 34.53 12.49 -0.63
N LEU A 269 33.49 11.75 -0.25
CA LEU A 269 32.12 12.27 -0.24
C LEU A 269 31.98 13.49 0.69
N ILE A 270 31.27 14.51 0.23
CA ILE A 270 31.03 15.74 0.98
C ILE A 270 29.79 15.53 1.87
N PRO A 271 29.87 15.68 3.21
CA PRO A 271 28.70 15.62 4.08
C PRO A 271 27.68 16.73 3.75
N SER A 272 26.39 16.40 3.75
CA SER A 272 25.29 17.35 3.46
C SER A 272 24.93 18.26 4.64
N TYR A 273 25.27 17.86 5.87
CA TYR A 273 25.05 18.61 7.11
C TYR A 273 26.12 18.24 8.13
N ASN A 274 26.21 19.00 9.21
CA ASN A 274 27.07 18.72 10.35
C ASN A 274 26.27 18.73 11.68
N GLN A 275 26.96 18.49 12.81
CA GLN A 275 26.31 18.45 14.13
C GLN A 275 25.67 19.79 14.51
N THR A 276 26.25 20.94 14.13
CA THR A 276 25.66 22.25 14.39
C THR A 276 24.34 22.42 13.65
N ASP A 277 24.22 21.92 12.41
CA ASP A 277 22.93 21.96 11.70
C ASP A 277 21.84 21.16 12.43
N ILE A 278 22.22 20.05 13.07
CA ILE A 278 21.29 19.22 13.86
C ILE A 278 20.86 19.95 15.13
N GLU A 279 21.80 20.56 15.84
CA GLU A 279 21.53 21.37 17.04
C GLU A 279 20.65 22.59 16.71
N GLU A 280 20.90 23.25 15.59
CA GLU A 280 20.12 24.42 15.16
C GLU A 280 18.71 24.04 14.71
N LEU A 281 18.57 22.92 13.99
CA LEU A 281 17.27 22.41 13.59
C LEU A 281 16.50 21.81 14.78
N SER A 282 17.16 21.22 15.78
CA SER A 282 16.48 20.69 16.98
C SER A 282 15.83 21.80 17.79
N ARG A 283 16.44 22.99 17.83
CA ARG A 283 15.85 24.20 18.44
C ARG A 283 14.54 24.60 17.75
N VAL A 284 14.44 24.45 16.42
CA VAL A 284 13.19 24.68 15.67
C VAL A 284 12.07 23.71 16.09
N MET A 285 12.45 22.48 16.45
CA MET A 285 11.49 21.42 16.81
C MET A 285 10.97 21.51 18.25
N THR A 286 11.36 22.54 19.01
CA THR A 286 10.88 22.75 20.38
C THR A 286 9.46 23.35 20.40
N GLY A 287 8.71 23.11 21.47
CA GLY A 287 7.38 23.71 21.66
C GLY A 287 6.20 22.93 21.07
N TRP A 288 6.42 21.81 20.36
CA TRP A 288 5.32 21.03 19.77
C TRP A 288 4.79 19.97 20.72
N ASP A 289 3.47 19.89 20.88
CA ASP A 289 2.82 18.87 21.72
C ASP A 289 1.49 18.38 21.15
N LEU A 290 0.99 17.25 21.63
CA LEU A 290 -0.35 16.76 21.33
C LEU A 290 -1.39 17.79 21.76
N GLN A 291 -2.44 17.94 20.95
CA GLN A 291 -3.63 18.65 21.42
C GLN A 291 -4.31 17.88 22.55
N PHE A 292 -4.91 18.63 23.48
CA PHE A 292 -5.64 18.08 24.63
C PHE A 292 -4.78 17.20 25.54
N ASN A 293 -3.47 17.48 25.61
CA ASN A 293 -2.57 16.78 26.50
C ASN A 293 -2.79 17.22 27.96
N ASP A 294 -2.67 16.32 28.94
CA ASP A 294 -2.88 16.68 30.35
C ASP A 294 -1.76 17.60 30.87
N ARG A 295 -0.56 17.46 30.30
CA ARG A 295 0.62 18.27 30.60
C ARG A 295 1.58 18.25 29.43
N TYR A 296 2.29 19.36 29.23
CA TYR A 296 3.31 19.47 28.20
C TYR A 296 4.30 18.29 28.20
N GLY A 297 4.39 17.60 27.06
CA GLY A 297 5.29 16.48 26.82
C GLY A 297 4.96 15.20 27.58
N ALA A 298 3.73 15.05 28.06
CA ALA A 298 3.25 13.75 28.50
C ALA A 298 2.96 12.86 27.28
N SER A 299 3.48 11.63 27.28
CA SER A 299 3.27 10.64 26.22
C SER A 299 2.94 9.28 26.83
N ASN A 300 1.65 8.92 26.81
CA ASN A 300 1.18 7.57 27.10
C ASN A 300 -0.15 7.34 26.36
N GLN A 301 -0.63 6.10 26.38
CA GLN A 301 -1.84 5.70 25.64
C GLN A 301 -3.09 6.53 25.98
N THR A 302 -3.18 7.12 27.18
CA THR A 302 -4.33 7.91 27.64
C THR A 302 -4.22 9.41 27.37
N GLN A 303 -3.11 9.89 26.83
CA GLN A 303 -2.85 11.32 26.61
C GLN A 303 -3.38 11.77 25.25
N GLY A 304 -3.89 13.01 25.21
CA GLY A 304 -4.09 13.82 24.01
C GLY A 304 -4.84 13.20 22.83
N SER A 305 -4.96 13.99 21.77
CA SER A 305 -5.44 13.54 20.47
C SER A 305 -4.27 13.15 19.57
N PHE A 306 -4.39 11.99 18.93
CA PHE A 306 -3.41 11.49 17.96
C PHE A 306 -3.90 11.66 16.49
N VAL A 307 -5.10 12.23 16.32
CA VAL A 307 -5.76 12.47 15.02
C VAL A 307 -5.84 13.94 14.65
N HIS A 308 -5.32 14.83 15.50
CA HIS A 308 -5.14 16.26 15.22
C HIS A 308 -3.65 16.58 15.11
N PHE A 309 -3.27 17.53 14.27
CA PHE A 309 -1.90 18.03 14.26
C PHE A 309 -1.50 18.58 15.63
N MET A 310 -0.25 18.36 16.02
CA MET A 310 0.32 18.89 17.25
C MET A 310 0.16 20.42 17.33
N GLU A 311 -0.09 20.91 18.53
CA GLU A 311 -0.17 22.32 18.85
C GLU A 311 1.19 22.88 19.28
N PHE A 312 1.34 24.20 19.15
CA PHE A 312 2.57 24.91 19.49
C PHE A 312 2.43 25.65 20.82
N ASN A 313 3.40 25.44 21.70
CA ASN A 313 3.51 26.05 23.01
C ASN A 313 4.71 26.99 23.06
N ASP A 314 4.43 28.29 23.08
CA ASP A 314 5.44 29.35 23.15
C ASP A 314 6.33 29.24 24.40
N GLU A 315 5.81 28.78 25.55
CA GLU A 315 6.59 28.72 26.80
C GLU A 315 7.77 27.75 26.70
N GLU A 316 7.65 26.73 25.86
CA GLU A 316 8.61 25.62 25.75
C GLU A 316 9.51 25.75 24.49
N HIS A 317 9.30 26.79 23.68
CA HIS A 317 10.05 27.02 22.44
C HIS A 317 11.27 27.95 22.59
N ASP A 318 12.30 27.69 21.80
CA ASP A 318 13.50 28.53 21.66
C ASP A 318 13.28 29.63 20.61
N PHE A 319 13.06 30.87 21.03
CA PHE A 319 12.83 32.00 20.12
C PHE A 319 14.10 32.74 19.65
N GLU A 320 15.29 32.28 20.02
CA GLU A 320 16.51 32.93 19.55
C GLU A 320 16.71 32.67 18.04
N ALA A 321 17.60 33.46 17.43
CA ALA A 321 17.93 33.27 16.02
C ALA A 321 18.58 31.89 15.81
N LYS A 322 18.32 31.31 14.64
CA LYS A 322 18.84 29.98 14.28
C LYS A 322 19.50 30.02 12.91
N GLN A 323 20.44 29.13 12.66
CA GLN A 323 21.08 28.97 11.35
C GLN A 323 21.03 27.50 10.91
N VAL A 324 20.22 27.20 9.91
CA VAL A 324 20.03 25.84 9.40
C VAL A 324 20.62 25.74 8.00
N LEU A 325 21.61 24.87 7.80
CA LEU A 325 22.26 24.65 6.50
C LEU A 325 22.78 25.94 5.87
N GLY A 326 23.34 26.82 6.70
CA GLY A 326 23.88 28.13 6.31
C GLY A 326 22.83 29.22 6.00
N ALA A 327 21.53 28.93 6.17
CA ALA A 327 20.46 29.92 6.02
C ALA A 327 19.93 30.40 7.38
N ASP A 328 19.70 31.70 7.50
CA ASP A 328 19.26 32.33 8.74
C ASP A 328 17.74 32.21 8.94
N ILE A 329 17.35 31.86 10.16
CA ILE A 329 15.98 31.92 10.67
C ILE A 329 15.95 33.02 11.76
N PRO A 330 15.22 34.14 11.54
CA PRO A 330 15.17 35.24 12.49
C PRO A 330 14.62 34.86 13.87
N ALA A 331 15.07 35.57 14.91
CA ALA A 331 14.53 35.45 16.26
C ALA A 331 13.08 36.00 16.36
N GLY A 332 12.34 35.53 17.36
CA GLY A 332 11.04 36.08 17.75
C GLY A 332 9.88 35.79 16.78
N LEU A 333 10.02 34.77 15.93
CA LEU A 333 8.93 34.29 15.08
C LEU A 333 7.86 33.61 15.94
N THR A 334 6.59 33.97 15.76
CA THR A 334 5.46 33.44 16.55
C THR A 334 4.82 32.22 15.90
N ALA A 335 4.08 31.43 16.69
CA ALA A 335 3.24 30.32 16.19
C ALA A 335 4.01 29.27 15.37
N GLY A 336 5.25 28.98 15.75
CA GLY A 336 6.08 27.97 15.08
C GLY A 336 6.46 28.30 13.62
N ARG A 337 6.42 29.58 13.22
CA ARG A 337 6.75 30.01 11.84
C ARG A 337 8.20 29.66 11.44
N ASP A 338 9.09 29.45 12.40
CA ASP A 338 10.44 28.97 12.15
C ASP A 338 10.47 27.53 11.59
N LEU A 339 9.54 26.65 11.99
CA LEU A 339 9.37 25.33 11.38
C LEU A 339 9.12 25.45 9.87
N GLU A 340 8.26 26.38 9.45
CA GLU A 340 7.95 26.56 8.03
C GLU A 340 9.16 27.07 7.23
N LEU A 341 9.99 27.93 7.82
CA LEU A 341 11.25 28.38 7.21
C LEU A 341 12.30 27.27 7.15
N ALA A 342 12.43 26.46 8.20
CA ALA A 342 13.33 25.31 8.22
C ALA A 342 12.95 24.27 7.15
N LEU A 343 11.66 23.95 7.04
CA LEU A 343 11.15 23.05 6.00
C LEU A 343 11.33 23.62 4.59
N ASP A 344 11.23 24.94 4.42
CA ASP A 344 11.54 25.61 3.16
C ASP A 344 13.02 25.50 2.77
N ILE A 345 13.93 25.61 3.74
CA ILE A 345 15.38 25.42 3.53
C ILE A 345 15.63 23.98 3.04
N LEU A 346 15.09 22.98 3.74
CA LEU A 346 15.23 21.56 3.37
C LEU A 346 14.59 21.26 2.01
N PHE A 347 13.41 21.82 1.71
CA PHE A 347 12.73 21.60 0.44
C PHE A 347 13.50 22.18 -0.76
N ARG A 348 14.15 23.35 -0.57
CA ARG A 348 14.96 24.02 -1.59
C ARG A 348 16.39 23.47 -1.68
N HIS A 349 16.81 22.63 -0.75
CA HIS A 349 18.14 22.04 -0.75
C HIS A 349 18.38 21.21 -2.03
N GLY A 350 19.60 21.27 -2.56
CA GLY A 350 19.96 20.63 -3.83
C GLY A 350 19.78 19.11 -3.82
N ASN A 351 20.00 18.46 -2.67
CA ASN A 351 19.86 17.02 -2.52
C ASN A 351 18.42 16.51 -2.54
N THR A 352 17.43 17.32 -2.16
CA THR A 352 16.07 16.80 -1.91
C THR A 352 15.45 16.18 -3.16
N ALA A 353 15.68 16.79 -4.33
CA ALA A 353 15.19 16.27 -5.60
C ALA A 353 15.78 14.89 -5.98
N PRO A 354 17.11 14.72 -6.09
CA PRO A 354 17.70 13.41 -6.40
C PRO A 354 17.47 12.37 -5.29
N PHE A 355 17.48 12.80 -4.01
CA PHE A 355 17.27 11.90 -2.88
C PHE A 355 15.87 11.26 -2.92
N ILE A 356 14.81 12.07 -3.02
CA ILE A 356 13.43 11.56 -3.06
C ILE A 356 13.16 10.80 -4.35
N SER A 357 13.68 11.27 -5.49
CA SER A 357 13.50 10.60 -6.78
C SER A 357 14.10 9.19 -6.76
N LYS A 358 15.36 9.03 -6.30
CA LYS A 358 16.01 7.72 -6.20
C LYS A 358 15.23 6.76 -5.31
N HIS A 359 14.80 7.19 -4.13
CA HIS A 359 14.05 6.34 -3.20
C HIS A 359 12.69 5.93 -3.75
N LEU A 360 11.95 6.84 -4.39
CA LEU A 360 10.67 6.49 -5.01
C LEU A 360 10.85 5.51 -6.18
N ILE A 361 11.87 5.68 -7.01
CA ILE A 361 12.20 4.72 -8.07
C ILE A 361 12.51 3.34 -7.47
N GLN A 362 13.30 3.28 -6.40
CA GLN A 362 13.60 2.03 -5.70
C GLN A 362 12.37 1.35 -5.10
N ARG A 363 11.42 2.13 -4.58
CA ARG A 363 10.17 1.57 -4.03
C ARG A 363 9.21 1.11 -5.12
N LEU A 364 9.16 1.77 -6.27
CA LEU A 364 8.16 1.49 -7.31
C LEU A 364 8.66 0.56 -8.43
N VAL A 365 9.90 0.73 -8.91
CA VAL A 365 10.34 0.17 -10.20
C VAL A 365 11.53 -0.79 -10.06
N THR A 366 12.70 -0.32 -9.63
CA THR A 366 13.97 -1.07 -9.74
C THR A 366 14.92 -0.72 -8.59
N SER A 367 15.66 -1.70 -8.05
CA SER A 367 16.61 -1.47 -6.95
C SER A 367 17.83 -0.63 -7.39
N ASN A 368 18.19 -0.70 -8.68
CA ASN A 368 19.39 -0.07 -9.25
C ASN A 368 19.03 0.83 -10.45
N PRO A 369 18.36 1.98 -10.24
CA PRO A 369 18.12 2.94 -11.31
C PRO A 369 19.45 3.51 -11.82
N SER A 370 19.56 3.83 -13.10
CA SER A 370 20.73 4.58 -13.58
C SER A 370 20.73 6.01 -13.07
N GLU A 371 21.92 6.60 -13.09
CA GLU A 371 22.15 8.03 -12.89
C GLU A 371 21.27 8.88 -13.83
N HIS A 372 21.14 8.51 -15.11
CA HIS A 372 20.29 9.24 -16.06
C HIS A 372 18.80 9.16 -15.73
N TYR A 373 18.33 8.01 -15.25
CA TYR A 373 16.95 7.85 -14.82
C TYR A 373 16.66 8.74 -13.59
N VAL A 374 17.52 8.69 -12.58
CA VAL A 374 17.40 9.58 -11.40
C VAL A 374 17.44 11.05 -11.82
N GLU A 375 18.36 11.43 -12.72
CA GLU A 375 18.49 12.82 -13.19
C GLU A 375 17.21 13.34 -13.86
N ARG A 376 16.61 12.54 -14.76
CA ARG A 376 15.38 12.93 -15.47
C ARG A 376 14.22 13.14 -14.48
N VAL A 377 14.05 12.23 -13.53
CA VAL A 377 12.99 12.34 -12.51
C VAL A 377 13.27 13.50 -11.55
N ALA A 378 14.52 13.68 -11.13
CA ALA A 378 14.91 14.78 -10.24
C ALA A 378 14.70 16.16 -10.90
N ARG A 379 14.89 16.28 -12.22
CA ARG A 379 14.53 17.50 -12.97
C ARG A 379 13.03 17.79 -12.90
N VAL A 380 12.18 16.78 -13.00
CA VAL A 380 10.72 16.93 -12.83
C VAL A 380 10.36 17.32 -11.40
N PHE A 381 11.06 16.78 -10.39
CA PHE A 381 10.90 17.27 -9.02
C PHE A 381 11.31 18.73 -8.89
N VAL A 382 12.38 19.16 -9.58
CA VAL A 382 12.82 20.57 -9.55
C VAL A 382 11.79 21.50 -10.17
N ASP A 383 11.23 21.09 -11.29
CA ASP A 383 10.21 21.82 -12.06
C ASP A 383 9.39 20.81 -12.87
N ASN A 384 8.09 20.73 -12.59
CA ASN A 384 7.17 19.84 -13.29
C ASN A 384 6.86 20.25 -14.75
N GLY A 385 7.48 21.31 -15.26
CA GLY A 385 7.22 21.92 -16.56
C GLY A 385 6.36 23.18 -16.50
N GLU A 386 5.74 23.45 -15.34
CA GLU A 386 4.89 24.61 -15.07
C GLU A 386 5.49 25.53 -13.98
N GLY A 387 6.77 25.35 -13.64
CA GLY A 387 7.47 26.11 -12.61
C GLY A 387 7.16 25.64 -11.18
N VAL A 388 6.55 24.47 -11.00
CA VAL A 388 6.20 23.93 -9.67
C VAL A 388 7.22 22.89 -9.25
N ARG A 389 7.97 23.20 -8.19
CA ARG A 389 8.87 22.25 -7.52
C ARG A 389 8.07 21.30 -6.65
N GLY A 390 8.48 20.04 -6.59
CA GLY A 390 7.99 19.05 -5.62
C GLY A 390 6.61 18.46 -5.92
N ASP A 391 6.10 18.61 -7.14
CA ASP A 391 4.85 17.97 -7.58
C ASP A 391 5.06 16.45 -7.65
N LEU A 392 4.57 15.72 -6.64
CA LEU A 392 4.73 14.28 -6.55
C LEU A 392 3.90 13.52 -7.60
N GLY A 393 2.80 14.10 -8.09
CA GLY A 393 2.03 13.53 -9.20
C GLY A 393 2.86 13.50 -10.48
N ALA A 394 3.50 14.62 -10.82
CA ALA A 394 4.41 14.71 -11.96
C ALA A 394 5.64 13.80 -11.80
N VAL A 395 6.22 13.73 -10.60
CA VAL A 395 7.37 12.85 -10.30
C VAL A 395 6.99 11.38 -10.46
N VAL A 396 5.88 10.92 -9.88
CA VAL A 396 5.42 9.52 -10.00
C VAL A 396 5.12 9.17 -11.46
N ARG A 397 4.49 10.10 -12.20
CA ARG A 397 4.25 9.94 -13.64
C ARG A 397 5.56 9.78 -14.41
N ALA A 398 6.55 10.62 -14.13
CA ALA A 398 7.87 10.55 -14.77
C ALA A 398 8.59 9.23 -14.47
N ILE A 399 8.49 8.72 -13.23
CA ILE A 399 9.01 7.40 -12.84
C ILE A 399 8.37 6.30 -13.70
N LEU A 400 7.04 6.23 -13.73
CA LEU A 400 6.34 5.10 -14.35
C LEU A 400 6.38 5.11 -15.89
N LEU A 401 6.68 6.26 -16.50
CA LEU A 401 6.81 6.44 -17.95
C LEU A 401 8.25 6.47 -18.46
N ASP A 402 9.24 6.46 -17.58
CA ASP A 402 10.64 6.50 -17.99
C ASP A 402 11.00 5.33 -18.91
N GLU A 403 11.90 5.57 -19.86
CA GLU A 403 12.36 4.56 -20.81
C GLU A 403 12.95 3.33 -20.09
N GLU A 404 13.59 3.49 -18.94
CA GLU A 404 14.12 2.35 -18.18
C GLU A 404 12.99 1.50 -17.59
N ALA A 405 11.89 2.13 -17.14
CA ALA A 405 10.74 1.42 -16.61
C ALA A 405 9.96 0.67 -17.70
N ARG A 406 9.96 1.17 -18.95
CA ARG A 406 9.09 0.70 -20.05
C ARG A 406 9.84 -0.04 -21.17
N SER A 407 11.15 0.07 -21.28
CA SER A 407 11.90 -0.64 -22.31
C SER A 407 11.98 -2.14 -22.04
N VAL A 408 11.86 -2.95 -23.10
CA VAL A 408 12.13 -4.41 -23.03
C VAL A 408 13.63 -4.65 -22.93
N ASP A 409 14.45 -3.87 -23.66
CA ASP A 409 15.90 -4.04 -23.65
C ASP A 409 16.48 -3.78 -22.25
N THR A 410 15.96 -2.76 -21.55
CA THR A 410 16.39 -2.46 -20.18
C THR A 410 15.99 -3.58 -19.22
N ALA A 411 14.78 -4.12 -19.35
CA ALA A 411 14.29 -5.23 -18.53
C ALA A 411 15.12 -6.51 -18.67
N LEU A 412 15.84 -6.68 -19.80
CA LEU A 412 16.74 -7.80 -20.03
C LEU A 412 18.17 -7.55 -19.52
N THR A 413 18.49 -6.34 -19.03
CA THR A 413 19.81 -6.07 -18.44
C THR A 413 19.92 -6.68 -17.04
N ALA A 414 21.10 -7.20 -16.71
CA ALA A 414 21.33 -7.84 -15.41
C ALA A 414 21.22 -6.89 -14.20
N ARG A 415 21.15 -5.58 -14.43
CA ARG A 415 21.01 -4.56 -13.37
C ARG A 415 19.57 -4.17 -13.07
N PHE A 416 18.62 -4.48 -13.95
CA PHE A 416 17.26 -3.94 -13.86
C PHE A 416 16.33 -4.87 -13.08
N GLY A 417 15.37 -4.24 -12.39
CA GLY A 417 14.36 -4.92 -11.59
C GLY A 417 14.66 -4.87 -10.10
N LYS A 418 13.80 -5.52 -9.33
CA LYS A 418 13.93 -5.68 -7.88
C LYS A 418 13.35 -7.00 -7.43
N ALA A 419 13.79 -7.48 -6.28
CA ALA A 419 13.03 -8.53 -5.60
C ALA A 419 11.71 -7.95 -5.09
N SER A 420 10.62 -8.69 -5.24
CA SER A 420 9.33 -8.30 -4.66
C SER A 420 9.43 -8.38 -3.14
N GLU A 421 9.04 -7.29 -2.50
CA GLU A 421 8.87 -7.22 -1.06
C GLU A 421 7.85 -8.27 -0.62
N PRO A 422 8.07 -9.02 0.47
CA PRO A 422 7.16 -10.09 0.90
C PRO A 422 5.69 -9.64 1.02
N LEU A 423 5.43 -8.43 1.56
CA LEU A 423 4.07 -7.91 1.67
C LEU A 423 3.44 -7.58 0.31
N LEU A 424 4.22 -7.07 -0.64
CA LEU A 424 3.76 -6.79 -2.01
C LEU A 424 3.52 -8.08 -2.81
N ALA A 425 4.38 -9.08 -2.65
CA ALA A 425 4.17 -10.40 -3.25
C ALA A 425 2.88 -11.04 -2.71
N TYR A 426 2.65 -10.93 -1.40
CA TYR A 426 1.44 -11.47 -0.77
C TYR A 426 0.17 -10.74 -1.23
N THR A 427 0.14 -9.40 -1.16
CA THR A 427 -1.01 -8.62 -1.66
C THR A 427 -1.26 -8.83 -3.14
N SER A 428 -0.21 -8.98 -3.96
CA SER A 428 -0.37 -9.27 -5.38
C SER A 428 -1.01 -10.63 -5.63
N LEU A 429 -0.70 -11.62 -4.81
CA LEU A 429 -1.36 -12.92 -4.88
C LEU A 429 -2.83 -12.82 -4.48
N LEU A 430 -3.13 -12.13 -3.37
CA LEU A 430 -4.49 -11.96 -2.87
C LEU A 430 -5.38 -11.25 -3.91
N ARG A 431 -4.85 -10.21 -4.58
CA ARG A 431 -5.55 -9.50 -5.65
C ARG A 431 -5.76 -10.35 -6.90
N ALA A 432 -4.76 -11.12 -7.30
CA ALA A 432 -4.85 -11.99 -8.47
C ALA A 432 -5.95 -13.06 -8.35
N PHE A 433 -6.34 -13.42 -7.13
CA PHE A 433 -7.42 -14.38 -6.84
C PHE A 433 -8.66 -13.76 -6.22
N ASP A 434 -8.81 -12.43 -6.29
CA ASP A 434 -9.98 -11.70 -5.78
C ASP A 434 -10.37 -12.12 -4.35
N VAL A 435 -9.38 -12.15 -3.45
CA VAL A 435 -9.60 -12.60 -2.08
C VAL A 435 -10.50 -11.64 -1.32
N GLN A 436 -11.62 -12.17 -0.82
CA GLN A 436 -12.66 -11.42 -0.12
C GLN A 436 -12.56 -11.60 1.40
N PRO A 437 -13.07 -10.66 2.22
CA PRO A 437 -13.20 -10.89 3.65
C PRO A 437 -14.18 -12.05 3.90
N LEU A 438 -13.99 -12.80 4.97
CA LEU A 438 -15.00 -13.77 5.42
C LEU A 438 -16.00 -13.03 6.31
N ASP A 439 -17.26 -13.02 5.91
CA ASP A 439 -18.33 -12.33 6.64
C ASP A 439 -19.12 -13.27 7.56
N GLY A 440 -19.78 -12.69 8.57
CA GLY A 440 -20.77 -13.35 9.43
C GLY A 440 -20.21 -14.06 10.65
N TRP A 441 -18.89 -14.14 10.80
CA TRP A 441 -18.27 -14.68 12.00
C TRP A 441 -18.37 -13.69 13.17
N SER A 442 -18.33 -14.17 14.40
CA SER A 442 -18.31 -13.29 15.57
C SER A 442 -16.95 -13.27 16.25
N LYS A 443 -16.53 -12.08 16.71
CA LYS A 443 -15.43 -11.94 17.68
C LYS A 443 -15.77 -12.80 18.89
N GLY A 444 -14.83 -13.66 19.31
CA GLY A 444 -15.04 -14.54 20.46
C GLY A 444 -15.37 -13.70 21.70
N VAL A 445 -16.61 -13.80 22.18
CA VAL A 445 -17.08 -13.05 23.33
C VAL A 445 -16.68 -13.78 24.60
N ASN A 446 -16.22 -13.05 25.62
CA ASN A 446 -16.07 -13.62 26.96
C ASN A 446 -17.47 -14.02 27.45
N SER A 447 -17.76 -15.32 27.46
CA SER A 447 -19.07 -15.85 27.85
C SER A 447 -19.47 -15.50 29.31
N GLU A 448 -18.55 -14.95 30.10
CA GLU A 448 -18.77 -14.51 31.48
C GLU A 448 -19.54 -13.17 31.55
N GLU A 449 -19.50 -12.33 30.51
CA GLU A 449 -20.11 -10.99 30.53
C GLU A 449 -21.48 -10.92 29.81
N GLY A 450 -21.97 -12.04 29.27
CA GLY A 450 -23.33 -12.13 28.69
C GLY A 450 -23.55 -11.30 27.43
N GLU A 451 -22.47 -10.84 26.79
CA GLU A 451 -22.52 -10.04 25.57
C GLU A 451 -23.01 -10.87 24.37
N THR A 452 -23.87 -10.27 23.54
CA THR A 452 -24.40 -10.91 22.34
C THR A 452 -23.33 -10.87 21.24
N PRO A 453 -23.02 -12.00 20.57
CA PRO A 453 -22.06 -12.01 19.48
C PRO A 453 -22.50 -11.04 18.36
N VAL A 454 -21.63 -10.08 18.02
CA VAL A 454 -21.82 -9.19 16.86
C VAL A 454 -21.17 -9.85 15.64
N PRO A 455 -21.93 -10.07 14.55
CA PRO A 455 -21.36 -10.57 13.31
C PRO A 455 -20.43 -9.52 12.69
N VAL A 456 -19.23 -9.94 12.35
CA VAL A 456 -18.20 -9.14 11.69
C VAL A 456 -18.41 -9.22 10.18
N THR A 457 -18.22 -8.11 9.49
CA THR A 457 -18.34 -7.99 8.03
C THR A 457 -17.23 -7.08 7.52
N GLY A 458 -16.63 -7.43 6.39
CA GLY A 458 -15.61 -6.59 5.74
C GLY A 458 -14.25 -6.55 6.43
N LEU A 459 -13.96 -7.48 7.35
CA LEU A 459 -12.70 -7.52 8.10
C LEU A 459 -11.72 -8.52 7.47
N TYR A 460 -10.57 -8.02 7.04
CA TYR A 460 -9.41 -8.81 6.67
C TYR A 460 -8.53 -9.06 7.90
N TYR A 461 -8.40 -10.32 8.31
CA TYR A 461 -7.50 -10.69 9.39
C TYR A 461 -6.23 -11.33 8.84
N PHE A 462 -5.15 -10.55 8.71
CA PHE A 462 -3.84 -11.06 8.30
C PHE A 462 -2.77 -10.65 9.30
N ARG A 463 -2.02 -11.61 9.84
CA ARG A 463 -0.83 -11.34 10.68
C ARG A 463 0.42 -11.24 9.82
N ALA A 464 0.38 -10.38 8.80
CA ALA A 464 1.42 -10.28 7.78
C ALA A 464 2.79 -9.95 8.40
N GLU A 465 2.87 -8.99 9.31
CA GLU A 465 4.11 -8.60 10.00
C GLU A 465 4.83 -9.77 10.68
N ARG A 466 4.10 -10.68 11.33
CA ARG A 466 4.65 -11.80 12.09
C ARG A 466 5.21 -12.89 11.19
N GLU A 467 4.56 -13.14 10.07
CA GLU A 467 4.92 -14.23 9.15
C GLU A 467 5.89 -13.75 8.05
N LEU A 468 5.79 -12.48 7.64
CA LEU A 468 6.59 -11.91 6.56
C LEU A 468 7.79 -11.09 7.05
N GLY A 469 7.80 -10.70 8.33
CA GLY A 469 8.72 -9.69 8.84
C GLY A 469 8.45 -8.29 8.29
N GLN A 470 7.26 -8.08 7.68
CA GLN A 470 6.88 -6.83 7.02
C GLN A 470 5.36 -6.61 7.13
N GLY A 471 4.95 -5.41 7.52
CA GLY A 471 3.56 -4.97 7.62
C GLY A 471 3.47 -3.45 7.47
N ALA A 472 2.36 -2.92 6.97
CA ALA A 472 2.22 -1.47 6.79
C ALA A 472 2.30 -0.73 8.14
N LEU A 473 3.22 0.23 8.27
CA LEU A 473 3.49 0.96 9.52
C LEU A 473 3.91 0.04 10.68
N ARG A 474 4.65 -1.04 10.36
CA ARG A 474 5.20 -2.04 11.30
C ARG A 474 6.72 -2.13 11.24
N SER A 475 7.35 -1.02 10.88
CA SER A 475 8.80 -1.01 10.70
C SER A 475 9.53 -1.26 12.03
N PRO A 476 10.57 -2.11 12.08
CA PRO A 476 11.28 -2.38 13.32
C PRO A 476 12.09 -1.18 13.83
N SER A 477 12.40 -0.21 12.98
CA SER A 477 13.14 1.01 13.34
C SER A 477 12.93 2.12 12.31
N VAL A 478 13.43 3.33 12.61
CA VAL A 478 13.43 4.46 11.66
C VAL A 478 14.18 4.16 10.35
N PHE A 479 15.13 3.21 10.37
CA PHE A 479 15.87 2.76 9.17
C PHE A 479 15.06 1.82 8.26
N ASN A 480 13.78 1.69 8.53
CA ASN A 480 12.84 0.86 7.79
C ASN A 480 13.08 -0.67 7.95
N PHE A 481 12.40 -1.49 7.12
CA PHE A 481 12.51 -2.95 7.09
C PHE A 481 13.86 -3.46 6.56
N TYR A 482 14.51 -2.65 5.73
CA TYR A 482 15.76 -2.94 5.06
C TYR A 482 16.47 -1.65 4.65
N SER A 483 17.79 -1.69 4.54
CA SER A 483 18.61 -0.58 4.06
C SER A 483 18.47 -0.41 2.54
N PRO A 484 18.25 0.82 2.03
CA PRO A 484 18.20 1.08 0.59
C PRO A 484 19.53 0.83 -0.14
N ASP A 485 20.63 0.68 0.60
CA ASP A 485 21.98 0.48 0.09
C ASP A 485 22.51 -0.94 0.34
N PHE A 486 21.65 -1.89 0.72
CA PHE A 486 22.10 -3.25 1.00
C PHE A 486 22.60 -3.98 -0.25
N VAL A 487 23.85 -4.42 -0.18
CA VAL A 487 24.53 -5.25 -1.19
C VAL A 487 24.57 -6.70 -0.67
N PRO A 488 23.98 -7.67 -1.40
CA PRO A 488 24.12 -9.09 -1.07
C PRO A 488 25.58 -9.56 -1.05
N GLN A 489 25.89 -10.55 -0.21
CA GLN A 489 27.21 -11.19 -0.18
C GLN A 489 27.38 -12.15 -1.37
N ASP A 490 27.55 -11.57 -2.56
CA ASP A 490 27.68 -12.30 -3.81
C ASP A 490 28.62 -11.55 -4.77
N ASP A 491 29.44 -12.28 -5.54
CA ASP A 491 30.46 -11.68 -6.41
C ASP A 491 29.85 -10.81 -7.53
N PHE A 492 28.67 -11.16 -8.04
CA PHE A 492 28.00 -10.35 -9.06
C PHE A 492 27.55 -9.00 -8.48
N TYR A 493 27.00 -8.99 -7.26
CA TYR A 493 26.56 -7.76 -6.61
C TYR A 493 27.73 -6.91 -6.11
N ASN A 494 28.77 -7.54 -5.54
CA ASN A 494 29.94 -6.83 -5.03
C ASN A 494 30.79 -6.20 -6.15
N ASN A 495 31.01 -6.92 -7.25
CA ASN A 495 31.74 -6.37 -8.40
C ASN A 495 30.86 -5.43 -9.24
N GLY A 496 29.56 -5.72 -9.28
CA GLY A 496 28.53 -4.95 -9.95
C GLY A 496 28.82 -4.62 -11.41
N VAL A 497 28.43 -3.43 -11.84
CA VAL A 497 28.60 -2.97 -13.24
C VAL A 497 29.46 -1.70 -13.25
N GLY A 498 30.51 -1.69 -14.07
CA GLY A 498 31.44 -0.56 -14.12
C GLY A 498 32.27 -0.37 -12.84
N GLY A 499 32.39 -1.41 -12.02
CA GLY A 499 33.09 -1.36 -10.73
C GLY A 499 32.27 -0.73 -9.59
N GLN A 500 30.98 -0.49 -9.80
CA GLN A 500 30.05 -0.01 -8.77
C GLN A 500 29.17 -1.16 -8.29
N PRO A 501 29.10 -1.43 -6.97
CA PRO A 501 28.25 -2.49 -6.42
C PRO A 501 26.77 -2.30 -6.77
N LEU A 502 26.07 -3.40 -6.98
CA LEU A 502 24.61 -3.40 -7.15
C LEU A 502 23.94 -3.69 -5.80
N VAL A 503 22.84 -2.99 -5.54
CA VAL A 503 22.04 -3.18 -4.33
C VAL A 503 20.85 -4.10 -4.61
N LEU A 504 20.42 -4.86 -3.61
CA LEU A 504 19.17 -5.61 -3.66
C LEU A 504 18.48 -5.55 -2.29
N PRO A 505 17.98 -4.37 -1.89
CA PRO A 505 17.48 -4.07 -0.54
C PRO A 505 16.49 -5.11 0.00
N GLU A 506 15.54 -5.49 -0.84
CA GLU A 506 14.42 -6.35 -0.47
C GLU A 506 14.87 -7.77 -0.07
N MET A 507 16.07 -8.19 -0.44
CA MET A 507 16.63 -9.49 -0.03
C MET A 507 17.02 -9.54 1.45
N GLN A 508 17.18 -8.42 2.15
CA GLN A 508 17.39 -8.44 3.60
C GLN A 508 16.22 -9.09 4.34
N LEU A 509 15.01 -8.99 3.78
CA LEU A 509 13.81 -9.62 4.34
C LEU A 509 13.71 -11.12 4.02
N ARG A 510 14.59 -11.70 3.17
CA ARG A 510 14.55 -13.11 2.81
C ARG A 510 15.34 -13.98 3.79
N THR A 511 15.04 -13.82 5.07
CA THR A 511 15.57 -14.69 6.13
C THR A 511 14.88 -16.07 6.08
N PRO A 512 15.50 -17.16 6.59
CA PRO A 512 14.84 -18.45 6.68
C PRO A 512 13.47 -18.41 7.39
N GLN A 513 13.34 -17.56 8.42
CA GLN A 513 12.10 -17.36 9.15
C GLN A 513 11.01 -16.74 8.27
N ASN A 514 11.32 -15.66 7.55
CA ASN A 514 10.35 -14.97 6.69
C ASN A 514 9.99 -15.80 5.45
N ILE A 515 10.92 -16.61 4.92
CA ILE A 515 10.62 -17.56 3.84
C ILE A 515 9.64 -18.63 4.34
N ALA A 516 9.89 -19.22 5.51
CA ALA A 516 8.98 -20.19 6.10
C ALA A 516 7.61 -19.58 6.42
N GLY A 517 7.57 -18.34 6.93
CA GLY A 517 6.32 -17.65 7.21
C GLY A 517 5.56 -17.24 5.94
N TYR A 518 6.24 -16.85 4.86
CA TYR A 518 5.62 -16.63 3.54
C TYR A 518 5.02 -17.95 3.01
N GLN A 519 5.79 -19.05 3.00
CA GLN A 519 5.28 -20.37 2.61
C GLN A 519 4.05 -20.79 3.41
N LYS A 520 4.05 -20.50 4.71
CA LYS A 520 2.93 -20.76 5.60
C LYS A 520 1.70 -19.93 5.19
N LEU A 521 1.84 -18.63 4.92
CA LEU A 521 0.71 -17.80 4.43
C LEU A 521 0.16 -18.27 3.08
N LEU A 522 1.00 -18.90 2.26
CA LEU A 522 0.59 -19.54 1.00
C LEU A 522 -0.07 -20.91 1.17
N LEU A 523 -0.26 -21.42 2.39
CA LEU A 523 -1.07 -22.63 2.58
C LEU A 523 -2.55 -22.25 2.46
N LEU A 524 -3.00 -22.04 1.21
CA LEU A 524 -4.28 -21.43 0.85
C LEU A 524 -5.52 -22.22 1.34
N HIS A 525 -5.35 -23.46 1.80
CA HIS A 525 -6.42 -24.28 2.36
C HIS A 525 -6.33 -24.45 3.89
N GLU A 526 -5.17 -24.16 4.50
CA GLU A 526 -4.97 -24.21 5.96
C GLU A 526 -5.02 -22.83 6.61
N ARG A 527 -4.61 -21.80 5.86
CA ARG A 527 -4.47 -20.42 6.33
C ARG A 527 -5.51 -19.50 5.72
N LEU A 528 -5.68 -19.52 4.41
CA LEU A 528 -6.85 -18.93 3.76
C LEU A 528 -7.98 -19.95 3.73
N LEU A 529 -9.20 -19.46 3.64
CA LEU A 529 -10.38 -20.30 3.52
C LEU A 529 -10.72 -20.39 2.04
N GLU A 530 -10.72 -21.60 1.47
CA GLU A 530 -11.09 -21.79 0.06
C GLU A 530 -12.58 -22.13 -0.03
N ARG A 531 -13.30 -21.36 -0.84
CA ARG A 531 -14.77 -21.39 -0.93
C ARG A 531 -15.31 -22.77 -1.22
N ASN A 532 -14.76 -23.46 -2.20
CA ASN A 532 -15.35 -24.72 -2.63
C ASN A 532 -15.03 -25.87 -1.67
N ASP A 533 -13.88 -25.86 -0.99
CA ASP A 533 -13.56 -26.76 0.12
C ASP A 533 -14.58 -26.59 1.26
N LEU A 534 -14.89 -25.35 1.61
CA LEU A 534 -15.91 -25.05 2.61
C LEU A 534 -17.30 -25.55 2.18
N ILE A 535 -17.73 -25.26 0.95
CA ILE A 535 -19.02 -25.75 0.42
C ILE A 535 -19.08 -27.27 0.44
N ARG A 536 -18.01 -27.94 0.03
CA ARG A 536 -17.94 -29.41 0.00
C ARG A 536 -18.00 -30.03 1.39
N ARG A 537 -17.36 -29.42 2.39
CA ARG A 537 -17.26 -29.96 3.76
C ARG A 537 -18.46 -29.59 4.64
N PHE A 538 -19.06 -28.42 4.41
CA PHE A 538 -20.09 -27.83 5.28
C PHE A 538 -21.43 -27.57 4.57
N GLY A 539 -21.50 -27.76 3.25
CA GLY A 539 -22.66 -27.48 2.40
C GLY A 539 -22.76 -26.03 1.94
N SER A 540 -22.22 -25.08 2.70
CA SER A 540 -22.15 -23.65 2.35
C SER A 540 -21.11 -22.93 3.21
N VAL A 541 -20.70 -21.73 2.81
CA VAL A 541 -19.80 -20.88 3.61
C VAL A 541 -20.53 -20.42 4.88
N GLU A 542 -21.81 -20.10 4.78
CA GLU A 542 -22.67 -19.65 5.88
C GLU A 542 -22.82 -20.75 6.93
N ALA A 543 -23.00 -22.02 6.51
CA ALA A 543 -23.06 -23.15 7.43
C ALA A 543 -21.73 -23.39 8.15
N PHE A 544 -20.61 -23.16 7.48
CA PHE A 544 -19.28 -23.21 8.11
C PHE A 544 -19.13 -22.11 9.17
N VAL A 545 -19.46 -20.86 8.82
CA VAL A 545 -19.39 -19.72 9.74
C VAL A 545 -20.32 -19.92 10.95
N ALA A 546 -21.55 -20.38 10.74
CA ALA A 546 -22.51 -20.66 11.81
C ALA A 546 -22.06 -21.74 12.80
N GLN A 547 -21.20 -22.68 12.37
CA GLN A 547 -20.64 -23.72 13.23
C GLN A 547 -19.41 -23.25 14.02
N LYS A 548 -18.86 -22.08 13.71
CA LYS A 548 -17.70 -21.49 14.40
C LYS A 548 -18.18 -20.46 15.42
N SER A 549 -18.40 -20.92 16.66
CA SER A 549 -18.87 -20.09 17.79
C SER A 549 -17.89 -18.98 18.20
N SER A 550 -16.62 -19.10 17.83
CA SER A 550 -15.61 -18.05 17.96
C SER A 550 -14.44 -18.35 17.03
N TRP A 551 -13.84 -17.30 16.47
CA TRP A 551 -12.65 -17.42 15.65
C TRP A 551 -11.42 -17.18 16.50
N ASP A 552 -10.51 -18.16 16.48
CA ASP A 552 -9.23 -18.01 17.16
C ASP A 552 -8.37 -16.99 16.40
N ASN A 553 -7.57 -16.25 17.17
CA ASN A 553 -6.69 -15.20 16.67
C ASN A 553 -5.51 -15.72 15.81
N THR A 554 -5.52 -16.98 15.37
CA THR A 554 -4.36 -17.63 14.71
C THR A 554 -4.59 -17.99 13.24
N GLN A 555 -5.82 -17.94 12.74
CA GLN A 555 -6.16 -18.18 11.33
C GLN A 555 -6.34 -16.86 10.58
N ALA A 556 -5.99 -16.83 9.29
CA ALA A 556 -6.34 -15.67 8.47
C ALA A 556 -7.84 -15.75 8.14
N ILE A 557 -8.53 -14.61 8.19
CA ILE A 557 -9.97 -14.53 7.99
C ILE A 557 -10.23 -13.85 6.66
N ALA A 558 -10.14 -14.65 5.60
CA ALA A 558 -10.41 -14.24 4.22
C ALA A 558 -10.74 -15.48 3.37
N LEU A 559 -11.54 -15.27 2.33
CA LEU A 559 -12.06 -16.27 1.42
C LEU A 559 -11.39 -16.14 0.04
N VAL A 560 -10.82 -17.23 -0.45
CA VAL A 560 -10.33 -17.36 -1.82
C VAL A 560 -11.27 -18.26 -2.63
N ASP A 561 -11.48 -17.96 -3.90
CA ASP A 561 -12.36 -18.73 -4.78
C ASP A 561 -11.57 -19.34 -5.95
N PHE A 562 -11.34 -20.66 -5.91
CA PHE A 562 -10.66 -21.37 -6.99
C PHE A 562 -11.58 -21.89 -8.08
N THR A 563 -12.88 -21.56 -8.06
CA THR A 563 -13.83 -22.00 -9.09
C THR A 563 -13.31 -21.78 -10.52
N PRO A 564 -12.75 -20.60 -10.88
CA PRO A 564 -12.22 -20.39 -12.23
C PRO A 564 -11.06 -21.33 -12.59
N LEU A 565 -10.17 -21.62 -11.63
CA LEU A 565 -9.04 -22.53 -11.84
C LEU A 565 -9.49 -23.98 -11.99
N LEU A 566 -10.46 -24.40 -11.19
CA LEU A 566 -11.05 -25.73 -11.23
C LEU A 566 -11.79 -25.96 -12.54
N HIS A 567 -12.58 -24.98 -13.00
CA HIS A 567 -13.22 -25.02 -14.31
C HIS A 567 -12.20 -25.11 -15.44
N ALA A 568 -11.10 -24.34 -15.39
CA ALA A 568 -10.04 -24.42 -16.41
C ALA A 568 -9.35 -25.79 -16.40
N PHE A 569 -9.16 -26.37 -15.22
CA PHE A 569 -8.57 -27.70 -15.04
C PHE A 569 -9.50 -28.79 -15.59
N GLU A 570 -10.78 -28.78 -15.23
CA GLU A 570 -11.79 -29.76 -15.66
C GLU A 570 -12.06 -29.68 -17.18
N GLN A 571 -12.15 -28.46 -17.72
CA GLN A 571 -12.33 -28.25 -19.15
C GLN A 571 -11.19 -28.85 -19.98
N ALA A 572 -9.96 -28.79 -19.48
CA ALA A 572 -8.81 -29.43 -20.13
C ALA A 572 -8.71 -30.93 -19.86
N LEU A 573 -9.34 -31.40 -18.78
CA LEU A 573 -9.35 -32.78 -18.36
C LEU A 573 -10.35 -33.63 -19.16
N GLU A 574 -11.61 -33.18 -19.26
CA GLU A 574 -12.69 -33.94 -19.91
C GLU A 574 -13.60 -33.12 -20.83
N GLY A 575 -13.40 -31.81 -20.91
CA GLY A 575 -14.14 -30.95 -21.84
C GLY A 575 -15.45 -30.39 -21.29
N ASP A 576 -15.71 -30.52 -19.99
CA ASP A 576 -16.84 -29.90 -19.29
C ASP A 576 -16.42 -29.19 -17.99
N GLN A 577 -17.41 -28.75 -17.19
CA GLN A 577 -17.24 -28.00 -15.94
C GLN A 577 -18.27 -28.45 -14.89
N ASN A 578 -18.49 -29.77 -14.77
CA ASN A 578 -19.57 -30.33 -13.96
C ASN A 578 -19.18 -30.57 -12.47
N GLY A 579 -17.88 -30.49 -12.16
CA GLY A 579 -17.28 -30.64 -10.84
C GLY A 579 -16.92 -32.08 -10.41
N ASP A 580 -16.97 -33.07 -11.30
CA ASP A 580 -16.78 -34.49 -10.95
C ASP A 580 -15.34 -35.03 -11.18
N PHE A 581 -14.58 -34.42 -12.09
CA PHE A 581 -13.19 -34.77 -12.42
C PHE A 581 -12.97 -36.26 -12.72
N LEU A 582 -13.96 -36.95 -13.30
CA LEU A 582 -13.98 -38.42 -13.42
C LEU A 582 -12.75 -38.98 -14.14
N THR A 583 -12.23 -38.25 -15.13
CA THR A 583 -11.13 -38.72 -15.98
C THR A 583 -9.73 -38.37 -15.46
N ILE A 584 -9.58 -37.77 -14.28
CA ILE A 584 -8.29 -37.30 -13.73
C ILE A 584 -7.22 -38.40 -13.65
N ASN A 585 -7.61 -39.67 -13.50
CA ASN A 585 -6.70 -40.81 -13.46
C ASN A 585 -6.86 -41.76 -14.65
N SER A 586 -7.45 -41.28 -15.74
CA SER A 586 -7.60 -42.02 -16.98
C SER A 586 -6.25 -42.31 -17.62
N SER A 587 -6.07 -43.56 -18.07
CA SER A 587 -4.92 -43.98 -18.87
C SER A 587 -5.13 -43.80 -20.37
N ILE A 588 -6.30 -43.29 -20.79
CA ILE A 588 -6.63 -43.01 -22.18
C ILE A 588 -6.05 -41.66 -22.56
N ARG A 589 -5.16 -41.65 -23.55
CA ARG A 589 -4.53 -40.42 -24.05
C ARG A 589 -5.50 -39.62 -24.93
N ASN A 590 -5.37 -38.30 -24.91
CA ASN A 590 -6.09 -37.40 -25.80
C ASN A 590 -5.54 -37.45 -27.24
N GLU A 591 -6.13 -36.66 -28.15
CA GLU A 591 -5.73 -36.60 -29.56
C GLU A 591 -4.28 -36.14 -29.77
N GLN A 592 -3.71 -35.40 -28.81
CA GLN A 592 -2.31 -34.97 -28.80
C GLN A 592 -1.36 -36.00 -28.15
N GLY A 593 -1.87 -37.16 -27.73
CA GLY A 593 -1.09 -38.21 -27.10
C GLY A 593 -0.74 -37.96 -25.63
N GLN A 594 -1.36 -36.97 -24.97
CA GLN A 594 -1.14 -36.64 -23.56
C GLN A 594 -2.13 -37.36 -22.65
N PHE A 595 -1.74 -37.67 -21.42
CA PHE A 595 -2.72 -38.11 -20.42
C PHE A 595 -3.64 -36.94 -20.02
N PRO A 596 -4.92 -37.16 -19.68
CA PRO A 596 -5.84 -36.08 -19.31
C PRO A 596 -5.31 -35.19 -18.19
N LYS A 597 -4.78 -35.81 -17.11
CA LYS A 597 -4.16 -35.06 -16.00
C LYS A 597 -2.97 -34.20 -16.43
N GLU A 598 -2.18 -34.70 -17.38
CA GLU A 598 -1.03 -33.97 -17.92
C GLU A 598 -1.48 -32.75 -18.72
N ALA A 599 -2.51 -32.90 -19.56
CA ALA A 599 -3.11 -31.80 -20.30
C ALA A 599 -3.73 -30.76 -19.35
N ALA A 600 -4.45 -31.21 -18.32
CA ALA A 600 -5.07 -30.35 -17.31
C ALA A 600 -4.04 -29.57 -16.48
N ILE A 601 -2.97 -30.23 -16.01
CA ILE A 601 -1.87 -29.55 -15.30
C ILE A 601 -1.20 -28.52 -16.22
N SER A 602 -0.91 -28.87 -17.47
CA SER A 602 -0.31 -27.93 -18.43
C SER A 602 -1.21 -26.71 -18.66
N ARG A 603 -2.52 -26.92 -18.85
CA ARG A 603 -3.46 -25.82 -19.03
C ARG A 603 -3.51 -24.91 -17.80
N LEU A 604 -3.49 -25.50 -16.61
CA LEU A 604 -3.50 -24.71 -15.37
C LEU A 604 -2.22 -23.90 -15.20
N ILE A 605 -1.05 -24.45 -15.58
CA ILE A 605 0.20 -23.67 -15.62
C ILE A 605 0.06 -22.47 -16.56
N ASP A 606 -0.52 -22.64 -17.75
CA ASP A 606 -0.74 -21.49 -18.68
C ASP A 606 -1.60 -20.39 -18.05
N VAL A 607 -2.68 -20.78 -17.37
CA VAL A 607 -3.57 -19.82 -16.69
C VAL A 607 -2.80 -19.10 -15.58
N LEU A 608 -2.05 -19.82 -14.76
CA LEU A 608 -1.31 -19.23 -13.65
C LEU A 608 -0.11 -18.37 -14.09
N GLU A 609 0.57 -18.71 -15.19
CA GLU A 609 1.61 -17.86 -15.78
C GLU A 609 1.02 -16.53 -16.29
N LEU A 610 -0.16 -16.57 -16.90
CA LEU A 610 -0.87 -15.34 -17.27
C LEU A 610 -1.24 -14.52 -16.03
N THR A 611 -1.86 -15.14 -15.03
CA THR A 611 -2.39 -14.47 -13.83
C THR A 611 -1.29 -13.95 -12.89
N LEU A 612 -0.22 -14.71 -12.67
CA LEU A 612 0.78 -14.41 -11.64
C LEU A 612 2.08 -13.81 -12.17
N THR A 613 2.48 -14.13 -13.41
CA THR A 613 3.82 -13.76 -13.92
C THR A 613 3.77 -12.88 -15.16
N GLY A 614 2.59 -12.51 -15.66
CA GLY A 614 2.46 -11.65 -16.83
C GLY A 614 2.87 -12.35 -18.12
N ASN A 615 2.70 -13.69 -18.17
CA ASN A 615 3.17 -14.57 -19.23
C ASN A 615 4.69 -14.76 -19.28
N GLN A 616 5.41 -14.51 -18.18
CA GLN A 616 6.79 -15.00 -18.06
C GLN A 616 6.73 -16.51 -17.87
N THR A 617 7.07 -17.22 -18.96
CA THR A 617 6.99 -18.68 -19.02
C THR A 617 8.10 -19.32 -18.22
N VAL A 618 7.72 -20.28 -17.38
CA VAL A 618 8.67 -21.23 -16.78
C VAL A 618 9.39 -21.95 -17.91
N ASP A 619 10.71 -22.11 -17.80
CA ASP A 619 11.48 -22.81 -18.81
C ASP A 619 10.96 -24.24 -19.03
N ALA A 620 11.14 -24.75 -20.25
CA ALA A 620 10.55 -26.03 -20.65
C ALA A 620 10.97 -27.21 -19.75
N ALA A 621 12.19 -27.18 -19.20
CA ALA A 621 12.68 -28.25 -18.33
C ALA A 621 11.99 -28.19 -16.95
N SER A 622 11.96 -27.03 -16.30
CA SER A 622 11.25 -26.85 -15.03
C SER A 622 9.74 -27.07 -15.17
N ARG A 623 9.15 -26.66 -16.29
CA ARG A 623 7.73 -26.93 -16.59
C ARG A 623 7.44 -28.44 -16.68
N GLN A 624 8.26 -29.20 -17.41
CA GLN A 624 8.09 -30.64 -17.51
C GLN A 624 8.28 -31.35 -16.17
N GLN A 625 9.23 -30.89 -15.34
CA GLN A 625 9.43 -31.41 -13.99
C GLN A 625 8.21 -31.14 -13.09
N MET A 626 7.63 -29.94 -13.17
CA MET A 626 6.41 -29.58 -12.45
C MET A 626 5.24 -30.48 -12.85
N ILE A 627 5.02 -30.66 -14.16
CA ILE A 627 3.99 -31.56 -14.69
C ILE A 627 4.17 -32.97 -14.15
N GLU A 628 5.39 -33.52 -14.19
CA GLU A 628 5.67 -34.86 -13.69
C GLU A 628 5.42 -34.98 -12.18
N TYR A 629 5.83 -33.97 -11.40
CA TYR A 629 5.64 -33.93 -9.95
C TYR A 629 4.15 -33.97 -9.57
N PHE A 630 3.33 -33.06 -10.10
CA PHE A 630 1.89 -33.01 -9.77
C PHE A 630 1.09 -34.19 -10.34
N LYS A 631 1.59 -34.84 -11.40
CA LYS A 631 0.98 -36.05 -11.96
C LYS A 631 1.28 -37.30 -11.13
N SER A 632 2.51 -37.46 -10.66
CA SER A 632 3.03 -38.74 -10.15
C SER A 632 3.25 -38.80 -8.64
N ASP A 633 3.46 -37.67 -7.95
CA ASP A 633 3.74 -37.68 -6.52
C ASP A 633 2.57 -38.26 -5.72
N SER A 634 2.92 -39.08 -4.73
CA SER A 634 1.94 -39.78 -3.90
C SER A 634 0.99 -38.84 -3.15
N TYR A 635 1.36 -37.59 -2.87
CA TYR A 635 0.51 -36.59 -2.24
C TYR A 635 -0.65 -36.16 -3.15
N TYR A 636 -0.38 -36.00 -4.45
CA TYR A 636 -1.34 -35.57 -5.49
C TYR A 636 -1.97 -36.73 -6.26
N ASN A 637 -1.61 -37.98 -5.95
CA ASN A 637 -2.12 -39.19 -6.61
C ASN A 637 -2.37 -40.33 -5.60
N GLN A 638 -3.18 -40.06 -4.57
CA GLN A 638 -3.55 -41.09 -3.59
C GLN A 638 -4.76 -41.88 -4.07
N LYS A 639 -4.66 -43.22 -4.04
CA LYS A 639 -5.74 -44.13 -4.46
C LYS A 639 -7.04 -43.99 -3.65
N ASN A 640 -6.96 -43.42 -2.44
CA ASN A 640 -8.10 -43.30 -1.53
C ASN A 640 -8.73 -41.90 -1.51
N LEU A 641 -8.20 -40.93 -2.26
CA LEU A 641 -8.81 -39.60 -2.40
C LEU A 641 -9.98 -39.67 -3.38
N SER A 642 -11.01 -38.85 -3.15
CA SER A 642 -12.00 -38.57 -4.19
C SER A 642 -11.33 -37.83 -5.36
N LYS A 643 -11.88 -37.95 -6.57
CA LYS A 643 -11.33 -37.25 -7.75
C LYS A 643 -11.35 -35.74 -7.60
N VAL A 644 -12.42 -35.26 -6.97
CA VAL A 644 -12.59 -33.88 -6.53
C VAL A 644 -11.43 -33.47 -5.62
N ASP A 645 -11.19 -34.16 -4.50
CA ASP A 645 -10.09 -33.83 -3.57
C ASP A 645 -8.72 -33.81 -4.25
N GLU A 646 -8.51 -34.74 -5.19
CA GLU A 646 -7.28 -34.81 -5.98
C GLU A 646 -7.10 -33.58 -6.87
N ALA A 647 -8.15 -33.16 -7.58
CA ALA A 647 -8.14 -31.94 -8.40
C ALA A 647 -7.86 -30.69 -7.56
N TYR A 648 -8.54 -30.53 -6.42
CA TYR A 648 -8.30 -29.41 -5.49
C TYR A 648 -6.85 -29.33 -5.02
N ARG A 649 -6.27 -30.47 -4.62
CA ARG A 649 -4.86 -30.51 -4.17
C ARG A 649 -3.90 -30.10 -5.28
N VAL A 650 -4.14 -30.59 -6.50
CA VAL A 650 -3.32 -30.22 -7.67
C VAL A 650 -3.43 -28.72 -7.94
N VAL A 651 -4.65 -28.17 -7.95
CA VAL A 651 -4.88 -26.73 -8.18
C VAL A 651 -4.18 -25.88 -7.11
N ALA A 652 -4.47 -26.13 -5.83
CA ALA A 652 -3.90 -25.36 -4.73
C ALA A 652 -2.37 -25.47 -4.67
N GLY A 653 -1.82 -26.67 -4.89
CA GLY A 653 -0.38 -26.89 -4.89
C GLY A 653 0.33 -26.18 -6.04
N LEU A 654 -0.27 -26.12 -7.24
CA LEU A 654 0.29 -25.38 -8.38
C LEU A 654 0.29 -23.87 -8.14
N VAL A 655 -0.78 -23.32 -7.56
CA VAL A 655 -0.82 -21.90 -7.14
C VAL A 655 0.32 -21.63 -6.16
N GLN A 656 0.46 -22.44 -5.11
CA GLN A 656 1.52 -22.28 -4.12
C GLN A 656 2.91 -22.36 -4.75
N TYR A 657 3.14 -23.31 -5.66
CA TYR A 657 4.43 -23.47 -6.31
C TYR A 657 4.81 -22.26 -7.15
N LEU A 658 3.89 -21.76 -7.98
CA LEU A 658 4.16 -20.59 -8.83
C LEU A 658 4.28 -19.29 -8.01
N ALA A 659 3.52 -19.14 -6.93
CA ALA A 659 3.66 -18.02 -5.99
C ALA A 659 4.99 -18.02 -5.20
N LEU A 660 5.73 -19.13 -5.21
CA LEU A 660 7.09 -19.24 -4.66
C LEU A 660 8.19 -19.16 -5.72
N SER A 661 7.81 -19.08 -7.00
CA SER A 661 8.78 -19.08 -8.09
C SER A 661 9.56 -17.77 -8.15
N PRO A 662 10.81 -17.79 -8.66
CA PRO A 662 11.56 -16.57 -8.93
C PRO A 662 10.83 -15.62 -9.88
N TYR A 663 10.02 -16.14 -10.82
CA TYR A 663 9.22 -15.36 -11.77
C TYR A 663 8.15 -14.51 -11.07
N PHE A 664 7.54 -15.04 -10.01
CA PHE A 664 6.60 -14.28 -9.19
C PHE A 664 7.32 -13.34 -8.22
N LEU A 665 8.38 -13.83 -7.56
CA LEU A 665 9.07 -13.09 -6.50
C LEU A 665 10.08 -12.05 -7.00
N ALA A 666 10.33 -11.97 -8.30
CA ALA A 666 11.07 -10.89 -8.93
C ALA A 666 10.12 -9.96 -9.69
N GLN A 667 10.32 -8.66 -9.53
CA GLN A 667 9.64 -7.61 -10.30
C GLN A 667 10.60 -7.10 -11.36
N GLN A 668 10.25 -7.34 -12.63
CA GLN A 668 10.98 -6.85 -13.80
C GLN A 668 10.41 -5.53 -14.32
#